data_AF-A0A4Q2W9P8-F1
#
_entry.id   AF-A0A4Q2W9P8-F1
#
_cell.length_a   1.000
_cell.length_b   1.000
_cell.length_c   1.000
_cell.angle_alpha   90.00
_cell.angle_beta   90.00
_cell.angle_gamma   90.00
#
_symmetry.space_group_name_H-M   'P 1'
#
loop_
_entity.id
_entity.type
_entity.pdbx_description
1 polymer ?
#
loop_
_entity_poly.entity_id
_entity_poly.type
_entity_poly.pdbx_seq_one_letter_code
_entity_poly.pdbx_strand_id
1 'polypeptide(L)'
;MNPPAKTALWSPQNLNETNAVKFINHVNETYGLRLQTYEDLYKWSVGDETINHFWTQAYAWLKISSSGTDDLTGEVACFNPSDSLSNLMFPPPKFFPTATLNIAELIFRGRKDTDIAIYFSRESLSDIEKVTWASLRERVRKLRSALVNSGVVAGDVVAAVISNSVDAIVICLAALSVGALWSSTSCDMGVGGIVDRYSQIRPKIIFADQGYVYAGKIIDLSDRIRQWSSELRERSDMLAQVVVIPNPNLNSIPLYQPNTYTLENFLKADRGDQLLFEIIPFSHPAFILFSSGTTGPPKCIVHSTGGVALKAKVDSVIQHDIRKTDIVFQYTTTSWIMWVLNLMNLSCGAAMLLYDGSPFHPRPSTLLELAQAFKVSVFGTSPRYLSTLKGLGITPRRDFDLSRLRIMLSTGSVLSAELYEWFYSIAFPPSAQLISMSGGTDIAGCFVCGTPMLPMYAGEIQCKALGMAVDIYDSGTDEHVSVEELGAPGELVCAKVFPSQPLAFLGKDGYKQYKASYFERYGPSVWCQGDFVQRSPATGGIFMLGRSDGVLNPSGVRFGSAEIYAVIETIPEVLDSICVGQKREVDINERVLLFVKIRPGASLTSHLKSQINSAIRDRYSPRHVPAYIFEVDDIPYTANGKKCEINVKHAINGNKFAVAGSVANPAALKVYEKYRDLPVEGPRKSNIVSKI
;
A
#
# COMPACT_ATOMS: atom_id res chain seq x y z
N MET A 1 -13.16 -34.03 -12.81
CA MET A 1 -13.57 -34.01 -11.39
C MET A 1 -13.80 -32.56 -11.02
N ASN A 2 -15.00 -32.20 -10.58
CA ASN A 2 -15.23 -30.85 -10.04
C ASN A 2 -14.29 -30.67 -8.83
N PRO A 3 -13.60 -29.53 -8.69
CA PRO A 3 -12.82 -29.26 -7.50
C PRO A 3 -13.73 -29.37 -6.26
N PRO A 4 -13.23 -29.88 -5.12
CA PRO A 4 -14.02 -29.97 -3.90
C PRO A 4 -14.57 -28.59 -3.54
N ALA A 5 -15.83 -28.56 -3.08
CA ALA A 5 -16.49 -27.31 -2.68
C ALA A 5 -15.66 -26.61 -1.60
N LYS A 6 -15.20 -25.38 -1.87
CA LYS A 6 -14.48 -24.57 -0.87
C LYS A 6 -15.44 -24.17 0.25
N THR A 7 -14.97 -24.31 1.49
CA THR A 7 -15.71 -23.87 2.68
C THR A 7 -15.35 -22.43 3.01
N ALA A 8 -16.35 -21.57 3.24
CA ALA A 8 -16.12 -20.21 3.68
C ALA A 8 -15.55 -20.20 5.11
N LEU A 9 -14.48 -19.44 5.33
CA LEU A 9 -13.90 -19.26 6.67
C LEU A 9 -14.62 -18.17 7.48
N TRP A 10 -15.26 -17.24 6.78
CA TRP A 10 -16.08 -16.18 7.37
C TRP A 10 -17.26 -15.90 6.44
N SER A 11 -18.39 -15.51 7.02
CA SER A 11 -19.61 -15.17 6.28
C SER A 11 -20.21 -13.88 6.82
N PRO A 12 -20.86 -13.07 5.95
CA PRO A 12 -21.51 -11.83 6.33
C PRO A 12 -22.38 -11.94 7.57
N GLN A 13 -22.23 -10.99 8.47
CA GLN A 13 -23.05 -10.85 9.67
C GLN A 13 -23.82 -9.52 9.57
N ASN A 14 -25.15 -9.55 9.78
CA ASN A 14 -26.00 -8.35 9.84
C ASN A 14 -25.86 -7.38 8.63
N LEU A 15 -26.13 -7.87 7.42
CA LEU A 15 -25.99 -7.11 6.16
C LEU A 15 -26.68 -5.74 6.15
N ASN A 16 -27.88 -5.65 6.73
CA ASN A 16 -28.73 -4.45 6.71
C ASN A 16 -28.07 -3.21 7.35
N GLU A 17 -27.05 -3.39 8.19
CA GLU A 17 -26.37 -2.29 8.87
C GLU A 17 -25.11 -1.79 8.15
N THR A 18 -24.64 -2.53 7.14
CA THR A 18 -23.41 -2.20 6.43
C THR A 18 -23.57 -0.94 5.59
N ASN A 19 -22.50 -0.15 5.48
CA ASN A 19 -22.48 1.05 4.65
C ASN A 19 -22.69 0.74 3.16
N ALA A 20 -22.21 -0.40 2.67
CA ALA A 20 -22.46 -0.85 1.29
C ALA A 20 -23.97 -1.03 1.01
N VAL A 21 -24.71 -1.67 1.91
CA VAL A 21 -26.18 -1.82 1.77
C VAL A 21 -26.90 -0.47 1.88
N LYS A 22 -26.46 0.41 2.79
CA LYS A 22 -27.01 1.78 2.86
C LYS A 22 -26.78 2.56 1.57
N PHE A 23 -25.62 2.39 0.95
CA PHE A 23 -25.30 3.02 -0.33
C PHE A 23 -26.13 2.41 -1.48
N ILE A 24 -26.36 1.10 -1.49
CA ILE A 24 -27.29 0.43 -2.41
C ILE A 24 -28.68 1.04 -2.31
N ASN A 25 -29.21 1.20 -1.09
CA ASN A 25 -30.53 1.78 -0.88
C ASN A 25 -30.61 3.22 -1.40
N HIS A 26 -29.59 4.04 -1.11
CA HIS A 26 -29.48 5.41 -1.63
C HIS A 26 -29.50 5.46 -3.17
N VAL A 27 -28.73 4.59 -3.82
CA VAL A 27 -28.66 4.51 -5.29
C VAL A 27 -29.99 4.02 -5.89
N ASN A 28 -30.61 3.02 -5.26
CA ASN A 28 -31.93 2.50 -5.67
C ASN A 28 -33.01 3.58 -5.58
N GLU A 29 -33.05 4.34 -4.49
CA GLU A 29 -33.99 5.46 -4.31
C GLU A 29 -33.74 6.57 -5.33
N THR A 30 -32.47 6.91 -5.59
CA THR A 30 -32.10 8.01 -6.49
C THR A 30 -32.40 7.72 -7.96
N TYR A 31 -32.15 6.49 -8.42
CA TYR A 31 -32.27 6.12 -9.84
C TYR A 31 -33.45 5.17 -10.15
N GLY A 32 -34.29 4.84 -9.15
CA GLY A 32 -35.38 3.88 -9.33
C GLY A 32 -34.91 2.45 -9.63
N LEU A 33 -33.72 2.08 -9.13
CA LEU A 33 -33.11 0.77 -9.36
C LEU A 33 -33.52 -0.26 -8.30
N ARG A 34 -33.13 -1.51 -8.50
CA ARG A 34 -33.37 -2.65 -7.58
C ARG A 34 -32.12 -3.49 -7.38
N LEU A 35 -30.97 -2.84 -7.15
CA LEU A 35 -29.73 -3.51 -6.80
C LEU A 35 -29.90 -4.21 -5.44
N GLN A 36 -29.48 -5.47 -5.32
CA GLN A 36 -29.65 -6.26 -4.09
C GLN A 36 -28.34 -6.82 -3.55
N THR A 37 -27.40 -7.13 -4.43
CA THR A 37 -26.15 -7.80 -4.10
C THR A 37 -24.95 -6.87 -4.30
N TYR A 38 -23.80 -7.26 -3.73
CA TYR A 38 -22.54 -6.59 -4.02
C TYR A 38 -22.21 -6.62 -5.53
N GLU A 39 -22.52 -7.73 -6.20
CA GLU A 39 -22.28 -7.88 -7.63
C GLU A 39 -23.13 -6.91 -8.46
N ASP A 40 -24.40 -6.69 -8.09
CA ASP A 40 -25.25 -5.70 -8.74
C ASP A 40 -24.67 -4.29 -8.60
N LEU A 41 -24.23 -3.94 -7.38
CA LEU A 41 -23.58 -2.66 -7.11
C LEU A 41 -22.26 -2.52 -7.87
N TYR A 42 -21.44 -3.57 -7.91
CA TYR A 42 -20.16 -3.57 -8.63
C TYR A 42 -20.39 -3.35 -10.12
N LYS A 43 -21.26 -4.14 -10.77
CA LYS A 43 -21.63 -3.98 -12.19
C LYS A 43 -22.14 -2.59 -12.48
N TRP A 44 -23.01 -2.05 -11.63
CA TRP A 44 -23.49 -0.68 -11.76
C TRP A 44 -22.34 0.34 -11.60
N SER A 45 -21.42 0.13 -10.66
CA SER A 45 -20.30 1.06 -10.41
C SER A 45 -19.30 1.16 -11.56
N VAL A 46 -19.25 0.16 -12.45
CA VAL A 46 -18.30 0.10 -13.57
C VAL A 46 -18.97 0.04 -14.94
N GLY A 47 -20.29 0.13 -15.03
CA GLY A 47 -21.03 0.09 -16.31
C GLY A 47 -20.73 1.31 -17.20
N ASP A 48 -20.78 1.15 -18.52
CA ASP A 48 -20.46 2.23 -19.47
C ASP A 48 -21.35 3.47 -19.27
N GLU A 49 -22.63 3.25 -19.00
CA GLU A 49 -23.62 4.30 -18.79
C GLU A 49 -23.70 4.77 -17.32
N THR A 50 -23.12 4.02 -16.39
CA THR A 50 -23.39 4.17 -14.95
C THR A 50 -22.15 4.52 -14.12
N ILE A 51 -20.93 4.38 -14.64
CA ILE A 51 -19.70 4.72 -13.90
C ILE A 51 -19.67 6.18 -13.45
N ASN A 52 -20.15 7.10 -14.27
CA ASN A 52 -20.24 8.53 -13.92
C ASN A 52 -21.27 8.75 -12.80
N HIS A 53 -22.43 8.09 -12.89
CA HIS A 53 -23.44 8.13 -11.84
C HIS A 53 -22.88 7.61 -10.51
N PHE A 54 -22.13 6.50 -10.54
CA PHE A 54 -21.50 5.96 -9.34
C PHE A 54 -20.55 6.96 -8.69
N TRP A 55 -19.63 7.55 -9.45
CA TRP A 55 -18.67 8.49 -8.87
C TRP A 55 -19.34 9.77 -8.36
N THR A 56 -20.33 10.30 -9.08
CA THR A 56 -21.12 11.46 -8.61
C THR A 56 -21.89 11.14 -7.33
N GLN A 57 -22.54 9.97 -7.23
CA GLN A 57 -23.24 9.56 -6.01
C GLN A 57 -22.27 9.30 -4.85
N ALA A 58 -21.14 8.65 -5.10
CA ALA A 58 -20.13 8.42 -4.07
C ALA A 58 -19.57 9.76 -3.54
N TYR A 59 -19.29 10.72 -4.42
CA TYR A 59 -18.85 12.07 -4.08
C TYR A 59 -19.86 12.78 -3.15
N ALA A 60 -21.15 12.77 -3.52
CA ALA A 60 -22.21 13.40 -2.74
C ALA A 60 -22.46 12.67 -1.41
N TRP A 61 -22.61 11.35 -1.44
CA TRP A 61 -22.92 10.53 -0.25
C TRP A 61 -21.80 10.58 0.80
N LEU A 62 -20.54 10.58 0.35
CA LEU A 62 -19.36 10.71 1.22
C LEU A 62 -19.04 12.16 1.62
N LYS A 63 -19.81 13.13 1.10
CA LYS A 63 -19.69 14.57 1.38
C LYS A 63 -18.27 15.09 1.13
N ILE A 64 -17.74 14.86 -0.06
CA ILE A 64 -16.34 15.19 -0.41
C ILE A 64 -16.09 16.70 -0.57
N SER A 65 -17.07 17.48 -1.04
CA SER A 65 -16.92 18.92 -1.31
C SER A 65 -16.57 19.73 -0.06
N SER A 66 -16.05 20.96 -0.22
CA SER A 66 -15.86 21.92 0.88
C SER A 66 -17.19 22.37 1.52
N SER A 67 -17.14 22.80 2.78
CA SER A 67 -18.31 23.30 3.50
C SER A 67 -18.73 24.66 2.92
N GLY A 68 -20.03 24.83 2.64
CA GLY A 68 -20.55 26.10 2.11
C GLY A 68 -20.42 26.27 0.59
N THR A 69 -20.06 25.22 -0.15
CA THR A 69 -20.22 25.19 -1.61
C THR A 69 -21.56 24.56 -1.98
N ASP A 70 -22.18 25.06 -3.06
CA ASP A 70 -23.43 24.52 -3.62
C ASP A 70 -23.23 23.12 -4.26
N ASP A 71 -21.99 22.64 -4.35
CA ASP A 71 -21.57 21.33 -4.89
C ASP A 71 -22.18 20.12 -4.15
N LEU A 72 -22.79 20.33 -2.98
CA LEU A 72 -23.40 19.28 -2.15
C LEU A 72 -24.75 18.77 -2.68
N THR A 73 -25.32 19.41 -3.71
CA THR A 73 -26.63 19.07 -4.28
C THR A 73 -26.58 17.97 -5.36
N GLY A 74 -25.39 17.53 -5.77
CA GLY A 74 -25.22 16.46 -6.77
C GLY A 74 -25.18 16.93 -8.22
N GLU A 75 -25.15 18.25 -8.49
CA GLU A 75 -25.02 18.82 -9.84
C GLU A 75 -23.58 18.84 -10.40
N VAL A 76 -22.60 18.35 -9.63
CA VAL A 76 -21.21 18.29 -10.09
C VAL A 76 -21.04 17.16 -11.10
N ALA A 77 -20.77 17.54 -12.35
CA ALA A 77 -20.44 16.58 -13.41
C ALA A 77 -19.09 15.91 -13.13
N CYS A 78 -19.03 14.57 -13.28
CA CYS A 78 -17.80 13.79 -13.13
C CYS A 78 -16.72 14.18 -14.16
N PHE A 79 -17.13 14.64 -15.35
CA PHE A 79 -16.28 15.11 -16.45
C PHE A 79 -16.90 16.36 -17.12
N ASN A 80 -16.14 17.10 -17.93
CA ASN A 80 -16.74 18.19 -18.71
C ASN A 80 -17.65 17.61 -19.80
N PRO A 81 -18.85 18.19 -20.06
CA PRO A 81 -19.71 17.76 -21.16
C PRO A 81 -19.07 17.88 -22.55
N SER A 82 -18.07 18.75 -22.70
CA SER A 82 -17.31 18.97 -23.95
C SER A 82 -16.10 18.06 -24.10
N ASP A 83 -15.66 17.40 -23.02
CA ASP A 83 -14.63 16.37 -23.13
C ASP A 83 -15.32 15.18 -23.80
N SER A 84 -15.17 15.07 -25.12
CA SER A 84 -15.38 13.80 -25.81
C SER A 84 -14.69 12.75 -24.95
N LEU A 85 -15.45 11.82 -24.37
CA LEU A 85 -14.92 10.67 -23.67
C LEU A 85 -14.22 9.81 -24.73
N SER A 86 -13.06 10.27 -25.20
CA SER A 86 -12.09 9.40 -25.80
C SER A 86 -11.90 8.31 -24.76
N ASN A 87 -12.03 7.05 -25.14
CA ASN A 87 -11.82 5.89 -24.26
C ASN A 87 -10.37 5.80 -23.73
N LEU A 88 -9.62 6.91 -23.70
CA LEU A 88 -8.24 7.04 -23.29
C LEU A 88 -8.19 7.34 -21.80
N MET A 89 -7.37 6.58 -21.09
CA MET A 89 -6.91 6.89 -19.73
C MET A 89 -5.59 7.66 -19.74
N PHE A 90 -4.90 7.70 -20.87
CA PHE A 90 -3.63 8.40 -21.01
C PHE A 90 -3.65 9.34 -22.23
N PRO A 91 -3.43 10.67 -22.04
CA PRO A 91 -3.14 11.36 -20.77
C PRO A 91 -4.30 11.26 -19.76
N PRO A 92 -4.00 11.35 -18.43
CA PRO A 92 -5.02 11.20 -17.39
C PRO A 92 -6.12 12.27 -17.51
N PRO A 93 -7.40 11.89 -17.44
CA PRO A 93 -8.51 12.82 -17.56
C PRO A 93 -8.70 13.67 -16.29
N LYS A 94 -9.44 14.77 -16.42
CA LYS A 94 -9.80 15.63 -15.28
C LYS A 94 -11.15 15.22 -14.72
N PHE A 95 -11.14 14.68 -13.51
CA PHE A 95 -12.35 14.37 -12.75
C PHE A 95 -12.86 15.59 -11.99
N PHE A 96 -14.19 15.75 -11.94
CA PHE A 96 -14.93 16.80 -11.23
C PHE A 96 -14.34 18.21 -11.46
N PRO A 97 -14.34 18.71 -12.70
CA PRO A 97 -13.60 19.92 -13.09
C PRO A 97 -14.06 21.20 -12.36
N THR A 98 -15.30 21.25 -11.88
CA THR A 98 -15.87 22.38 -11.14
C THR A 98 -15.84 22.19 -9.63
N ALA A 99 -15.56 20.98 -9.13
CA ALA A 99 -15.57 20.70 -7.70
C ALA A 99 -14.36 21.30 -6.99
N THR A 100 -14.61 21.75 -5.77
CA THR A 100 -13.57 22.21 -4.86
C THR A 100 -13.66 21.54 -3.49
N LEU A 101 -12.49 21.35 -2.87
CA LEU A 101 -12.39 20.73 -1.55
C LEU A 101 -11.09 21.12 -0.84
N ASN A 102 -10.97 20.76 0.43
CA ASN A 102 -9.69 20.68 1.13
C ASN A 102 -9.65 19.44 2.04
N ILE A 103 -8.61 18.61 1.94
CA ILE A 103 -8.50 17.37 2.73
C ILE A 103 -8.45 17.66 4.24
N ALA A 104 -7.73 18.70 4.66
CA ALA A 104 -7.63 19.04 6.07
C ALA A 104 -8.99 19.49 6.61
N GLU A 105 -9.72 20.31 5.85
CA GLU A 105 -11.10 20.70 6.19
C GLU A 105 -12.02 19.47 6.31
N LEU A 106 -11.96 18.55 5.35
CA LEU A 106 -12.74 17.31 5.32
C LEU A 106 -12.49 16.44 6.57
N ILE A 107 -11.25 16.40 7.05
CA ILE A 107 -10.87 15.65 8.27
C ILE A 107 -11.45 16.32 9.53
N PHE A 108 -11.41 17.66 9.61
CA PHE A 108 -11.92 18.40 10.77
C PHE A 108 -13.45 18.56 10.81
N ARG A 109 -14.15 18.26 9.71
CA ARG A 109 -15.59 18.52 9.55
C ARG A 109 -16.44 17.75 10.55
N GLY A 110 -17.31 18.48 11.26
CA GLY A 110 -18.29 17.90 12.19
C GLY A 110 -17.69 17.25 13.43
N ARG A 111 -16.41 17.51 13.73
CA ARG A 111 -15.71 16.96 14.89
C ARG A 111 -15.91 17.85 16.12
N LYS A 112 -16.23 17.23 17.25
CA LYS A 112 -16.38 17.92 18.53
C LYS A 112 -15.02 18.09 19.18
N ASP A 113 -14.75 19.28 19.67
CA ASP A 113 -13.47 19.68 20.26
C ASP A 113 -13.04 18.83 21.46
N THR A 114 -14.00 18.30 22.21
CA THR A 114 -13.78 17.45 23.39
C THR A 114 -13.43 16.00 23.06
N ASP A 115 -13.75 15.53 21.85
CA ASP A 115 -13.52 14.14 21.47
C ASP A 115 -12.04 13.90 21.18
N ILE A 116 -11.58 12.66 21.36
CA ILE A 116 -10.22 12.26 21.01
C ILE A 116 -10.10 12.09 19.50
N ALA A 117 -9.09 12.73 18.90
CA ALA A 117 -8.73 12.53 17.50
C ALA A 117 -7.67 11.43 17.36
N ILE A 118 -6.64 11.47 18.22
CA ILE A 118 -5.47 10.60 18.12
C ILE A 118 -5.10 10.07 19.51
N TYR A 119 -4.94 8.76 19.60
CA TYR A 119 -4.13 8.11 20.62
C TYR A 119 -2.75 7.89 20.01
N PHE A 120 -1.69 8.39 20.64
CA PHE A 120 -0.33 8.18 20.17
C PHE A 120 0.48 7.44 21.22
N SER A 121 1.23 6.45 20.76
CA SER A 121 2.12 5.65 21.59
C SER A 121 3.41 5.39 20.80
N ARG A 122 4.53 5.42 21.51
CA ARG A 122 5.79 4.86 21.02
C ARG A 122 5.91 3.41 21.51
N GLU A 123 7.11 2.89 21.70
CA GLU A 123 7.32 1.50 22.17
C GLU A 123 6.96 1.25 23.66
N SER A 124 6.07 2.04 24.25
CA SER A 124 5.61 1.83 25.63
C SER A 124 4.17 2.27 25.84
N LEU A 125 3.46 1.52 26.69
CA LEU A 125 2.15 1.89 27.23
C LEU A 125 2.24 2.94 28.35
N SER A 126 3.43 3.24 28.86
CA SER A 126 3.62 4.26 29.91
C SER A 126 3.42 5.68 29.39
N ASP A 127 3.77 5.94 28.14
CA ASP A 127 3.82 7.28 27.55
C ASP A 127 2.80 7.41 26.41
N ILE A 128 1.53 7.41 26.80
CA ILE A 128 0.39 7.57 25.87
C ILE A 128 0.00 9.05 25.80
N GLU A 129 0.10 9.62 24.61
CA GLU A 129 -0.47 10.94 24.33
C GLU A 129 -1.92 10.80 23.82
N LYS A 130 -2.84 11.55 24.43
CA LYS A 130 -4.23 11.66 23.97
C LYS A 130 -4.44 13.05 23.39
N VAL A 131 -4.61 13.13 22.07
CA VAL A 131 -4.82 14.39 21.36
C VAL A 131 -6.30 14.56 21.07
N THR A 132 -6.92 15.58 21.67
CA THR A 132 -8.29 15.98 21.36
C THR A 132 -8.37 16.66 20.00
N TRP A 133 -9.56 16.73 19.41
CA TRP A 133 -9.77 17.50 18.18
C TRP A 133 -9.43 18.99 18.37
N ALA A 134 -9.71 19.58 19.54
CA ALA A 134 -9.27 20.95 19.86
C ALA A 134 -7.75 21.11 19.84
N SER A 135 -7.02 20.19 20.48
CA SER A 135 -5.56 20.22 20.51
C SER A 135 -4.97 20.03 19.11
N LEU A 136 -5.51 19.09 18.33
CA LEU A 136 -5.07 18.87 16.95
C LEU A 136 -5.31 20.12 16.08
N ARG A 137 -6.49 20.73 16.22
CA ARG A 137 -6.88 21.95 15.50
C ARG A 137 -5.93 23.11 15.81
N GLU A 138 -5.60 23.32 17.09
CA GLU A 138 -4.69 24.39 17.50
C GLU A 138 -3.25 24.16 17.04
N ARG A 139 -2.75 22.91 17.10
CA ARG A 139 -1.42 22.57 16.58
C ARG A 139 -1.34 22.81 15.07
N VAL A 140 -2.36 22.40 14.32
CA VAL A 140 -2.45 22.66 12.87
C VAL A 140 -2.57 24.15 12.58
N ARG A 141 -3.37 24.90 13.35
CA ARG A 141 -3.50 26.36 13.21
C ARG A 141 -2.16 27.06 13.35
N LYS A 142 -1.44 26.80 14.44
CA LYS A 142 -0.11 27.37 14.72
C LYS A 142 0.87 27.09 13.58
N LEU A 143 0.96 25.81 13.19
CA LEU A 143 1.90 25.43 12.16
C LEU A 143 1.52 25.97 10.78
N ARG A 144 0.22 26.00 10.44
CA ARG A 144 -0.27 26.64 9.22
C ARG A 144 0.13 28.12 9.17
N SER A 145 -0.10 28.87 10.25
CA SER A 145 0.31 30.28 10.33
C SER A 145 1.81 30.42 10.13
N ALA A 146 2.63 29.59 10.78
CA ALA A 146 4.07 29.60 10.59
C ALA A 146 4.51 29.27 9.14
N LEU A 147 3.87 28.31 8.47
CA LEU A 147 4.13 27.97 7.07
C LEU A 147 3.84 29.16 6.15
N VAL A 148 2.65 29.77 6.27
CA VAL A 148 2.24 30.93 5.45
C VAL A 148 3.17 32.12 5.69
N ASN A 149 3.51 32.41 6.95
CA ASN A 149 4.41 33.51 7.30
C ASN A 149 5.88 33.23 6.95
N SER A 150 6.23 31.97 6.67
CA SER A 150 7.50 31.56 6.07
C SER A 150 7.45 31.53 4.53
N GLY A 151 6.34 32.00 3.95
CA GLY A 151 6.16 32.20 2.53
C GLY A 151 5.61 31.00 1.76
N VAL A 152 5.17 29.93 2.43
CA VAL A 152 4.54 28.77 1.75
C VAL A 152 3.20 29.18 1.16
N VAL A 153 2.98 28.85 -0.11
CA VAL A 153 1.73 29.08 -0.85
C VAL A 153 1.21 27.80 -1.47
N ALA A 154 -0.02 27.81 -1.98
CA ALA A 154 -0.59 26.67 -2.69
C ALA A 154 0.29 26.24 -3.87
N GLY A 155 0.50 24.93 -4.02
CA GLY A 155 1.38 24.35 -5.05
C GLY A 155 2.85 24.19 -4.63
N ASP A 156 3.30 24.82 -3.54
CA ASP A 156 4.61 24.54 -2.98
C ASP A 156 4.68 23.11 -2.41
N VAL A 157 5.87 22.52 -2.38
CA VAL A 157 6.12 21.21 -1.75
C VAL A 157 6.63 21.40 -0.32
N VAL A 158 5.91 20.83 0.64
CA VAL A 158 6.37 20.64 2.03
C VAL A 158 6.69 19.16 2.22
N ALA A 159 7.94 18.87 2.53
CA ALA A 159 8.43 17.51 2.68
C ALA A 159 8.82 17.19 4.13
N ALA A 160 8.94 15.90 4.47
CA ALA A 160 9.41 15.48 5.78
C ALA A 160 10.18 14.14 5.82
N VAL A 161 11.28 14.10 6.59
CA VAL A 161 11.97 12.88 7.03
C VAL A 161 11.55 12.58 8.46
N ILE A 162 10.44 11.87 8.64
CA ILE A 162 9.70 11.88 9.90
C ILE A 162 9.12 10.50 10.26
N SER A 163 9.07 10.22 11.55
CA SER A 163 8.45 9.04 12.16
C SER A 163 6.92 9.10 12.08
N ASN A 164 6.24 8.00 12.42
CA ASN A 164 4.78 7.95 12.44
C ASN A 164 4.21 8.62 13.71
N SER A 165 4.33 9.94 13.79
CA SER A 165 4.04 10.75 14.99
C SER A 165 2.84 11.68 14.82
N VAL A 166 2.40 12.28 15.94
CA VAL A 166 1.41 13.37 15.91
C VAL A 166 1.93 14.56 15.09
N ASP A 167 3.23 14.86 15.17
CA ASP A 167 3.83 15.94 14.40
C ASP A 167 3.72 15.68 12.89
N ALA A 168 3.91 14.44 12.43
CA ALA A 168 3.71 14.10 11.02
C ALA A 168 2.28 14.39 10.54
N ILE A 169 1.27 14.08 11.36
CA ILE A 169 -0.13 14.43 11.05
C ILE A 169 -0.33 15.95 11.05
N VAL A 170 0.19 16.65 12.06
CA VAL A 170 0.05 18.12 12.17
C VAL A 170 0.69 18.82 10.98
N ILE A 171 1.90 18.45 10.58
CA ILE A 171 2.63 19.05 9.45
C ILE A 171 1.90 18.78 8.14
N CYS A 172 1.47 17.55 7.90
CA CYS A 172 0.73 17.21 6.70
C CYS A 172 -0.59 17.98 6.61
N LEU A 173 -1.39 18.03 7.69
CA LEU A 173 -2.65 18.78 7.72
C LEU A 173 -2.44 20.29 7.55
N ALA A 174 -1.37 20.84 8.14
CA ALA A 174 -1.02 22.24 7.97
C ALA A 174 -0.64 22.55 6.52
N ALA A 175 0.20 21.73 5.89
CA ALA A 175 0.56 21.87 4.48
C ALA A 175 -0.67 21.78 3.55
N LEU A 176 -1.50 20.74 3.72
CA LEU A 176 -2.72 20.55 2.94
C LEU A 176 -3.75 21.68 3.14
N SER A 177 -3.81 22.28 4.34
CA SER A 177 -4.68 23.43 4.60
C SER A 177 -4.27 24.70 3.84
N VAL A 178 -2.99 24.83 3.47
CA VAL A 178 -2.45 25.90 2.60
C VAL A 178 -2.61 25.55 1.11
N GLY A 179 -3.00 24.32 0.77
CA GLY A 179 -2.95 23.80 -0.60
C GLY A 179 -1.53 23.47 -1.07
N ALA A 180 -0.57 23.31 -0.15
CA ALA A 180 0.75 22.79 -0.45
C ALA A 180 0.71 21.26 -0.64
N LEU A 181 1.64 20.72 -1.42
CA LEU A 181 1.80 19.29 -1.64
C LEU A 181 2.60 18.70 -0.48
N TRP A 182 2.13 17.57 0.03
CA TRP A 182 2.82 16.79 1.04
C TRP A 182 3.67 15.68 0.41
N SER A 183 4.89 15.50 0.92
CA SER A 183 5.71 14.33 0.62
C SER A 183 6.50 13.90 1.85
N SER A 184 6.67 12.60 2.06
CA SER A 184 7.37 12.10 3.25
C SER A 184 8.27 10.91 2.95
N THR A 185 9.31 10.80 3.77
CA THR A 185 10.16 9.62 3.91
C THR A 185 10.26 9.29 5.40
N SER A 186 10.46 8.01 5.69
CA SER A 186 10.64 7.50 7.04
C SER A 186 12.08 7.72 7.52
N CYS A 187 12.24 7.84 8.83
CA CYS A 187 13.50 8.12 9.50
C CYS A 187 14.61 7.07 9.29
N ASP A 188 14.25 5.86 8.87
CA ASP A 188 15.18 4.78 8.54
C ASP A 188 15.80 4.92 7.14
N MET A 189 15.32 5.84 6.31
CA MET A 189 15.86 6.08 4.98
C MET A 189 17.28 6.67 5.05
N GLY A 190 18.17 6.13 4.20
CA GLY A 190 19.54 6.62 4.06
C GLY A 190 19.64 7.92 3.26
N VAL A 191 20.78 8.62 3.40
CA VAL A 191 21.07 9.92 2.76
C VAL A 191 20.77 9.92 1.26
N GLY A 192 21.35 8.99 0.49
CA GLY A 192 21.13 8.92 -0.96
C GLY A 192 19.65 8.72 -1.33
N GLY A 193 18.92 7.90 -0.58
CA GLY A 193 17.49 7.68 -0.80
C GLY A 193 16.65 8.94 -0.58
N ILE A 194 17.03 9.79 0.37
CA ILE A 194 16.40 11.10 0.64
C ILE A 194 16.77 12.10 -0.47
N VAL A 195 18.06 12.22 -0.79
CA VAL A 195 18.58 13.14 -1.81
C VAL A 195 17.97 12.85 -3.19
N ASP A 196 17.92 11.58 -3.61
CA ASP A 196 17.36 11.17 -4.89
C ASP A 196 15.85 11.47 -5.02
N ARG A 197 15.13 11.51 -3.91
CA ARG A 197 13.69 11.84 -3.88
C ARG A 197 13.48 13.35 -3.87
N TYR A 198 14.12 14.05 -2.95
CA TYR A 198 13.86 15.47 -2.74
C TYR A 198 14.52 16.38 -3.76
N SER A 199 15.58 15.94 -4.43
CA SER A 199 16.11 16.65 -5.60
C SER A 199 15.12 16.71 -6.78
N GLN A 200 14.22 15.73 -6.90
CA GLN A 200 13.22 15.70 -7.98
C GLN A 200 12.05 16.66 -7.72
N ILE A 201 11.64 16.83 -6.46
CA ILE A 201 10.42 17.57 -6.08
C ILE A 201 10.71 18.97 -5.53
N ARG A 202 11.98 19.27 -5.22
CA ARG A 202 12.48 20.58 -4.77
C ARG A 202 11.62 21.19 -3.64
N PRO A 203 11.58 20.55 -2.44
CA PRO A 203 10.79 21.05 -1.33
C PRO A 203 11.21 22.45 -0.89
N LYS A 204 10.22 23.29 -0.61
CA LYS A 204 10.45 24.61 0.00
C LYS A 204 10.86 24.47 1.46
N ILE A 205 10.24 23.55 2.17
CA ILE A 205 10.58 23.24 3.57
C ILE A 205 10.67 21.72 3.73
N ILE A 206 11.71 21.27 4.43
CA ILE A 206 11.85 19.87 4.86
C ILE A 206 11.82 19.81 6.38
N PHE A 207 10.82 19.14 6.95
CA PHE A 207 10.77 18.81 8.37
C PHE A 207 11.58 17.52 8.63
N ALA A 208 12.30 17.43 9.74
CA ALA A 208 13.07 16.24 10.06
C ALA A 208 13.08 15.95 11.56
N ASP A 209 12.76 14.71 11.94
CA ASP A 209 12.98 14.26 13.32
C ASP A 209 14.47 14.23 13.63
N GLN A 210 14.88 14.86 14.74
CA GLN A 210 16.26 14.79 15.23
C GLN A 210 16.69 13.34 15.52
N GLY A 211 15.74 12.49 15.91
CA GLY A 211 15.96 11.09 16.15
C GLY A 211 14.67 10.37 16.50
N TYR A 212 14.70 9.04 16.45
CA TYR A 212 13.53 8.19 16.70
C TYR A 212 13.92 6.99 17.56
N VAL A 213 12.91 6.28 18.09
CA VAL A 213 13.12 5.07 18.90
C VAL A 213 12.66 3.86 18.10
N TYR A 214 13.50 2.82 18.02
CA TYR A 214 13.13 1.55 17.41
C TYR A 214 13.84 0.38 18.10
N ALA A 215 13.06 -0.62 18.47
CA ALA A 215 13.46 -1.79 19.25
C ALA A 215 14.28 -1.44 20.51
N GLY A 216 13.82 -0.45 21.28
CA GLY A 216 14.41 0.01 22.53
C GLY A 216 15.64 0.90 22.34
N LYS A 217 16.02 1.20 21.10
CA LYS A 217 17.21 1.98 20.77
C LYS A 217 16.81 3.36 20.29
N ILE A 218 17.41 4.39 20.88
CA ILE A 218 17.33 5.75 20.38
C ILE A 218 18.34 5.89 19.25
N ILE A 219 17.89 6.38 18.10
CA ILE A 219 18.70 6.58 16.89
C ILE A 219 18.77 8.09 16.61
N ASP A 220 19.96 8.65 16.76
CA ASP A 220 20.24 10.05 16.43
C ASP A 220 20.44 10.22 14.91
N LEU A 221 19.74 11.20 14.34
CA LEU A 221 19.77 11.54 12.93
C LEU A 221 20.51 12.85 12.64
N SER A 222 21.08 13.52 13.63
CA SER A 222 21.71 14.84 13.47
C SER A 222 22.78 14.88 12.38
N ASP A 223 23.68 13.88 12.33
CA ASP A 223 24.69 13.79 11.28
C ASP A 223 24.09 13.45 9.91
N ARG A 224 23.04 12.62 9.88
CA ARG A 224 22.33 12.28 8.64
C ARG A 224 21.62 13.50 8.07
N ILE A 225 20.96 14.29 8.92
CA ILE A 225 20.35 15.58 8.61
C ILE A 225 21.37 16.51 7.99
N ARG A 226 22.55 16.62 8.63
CA ARG A 226 23.64 17.46 8.12
C ARG A 226 24.07 17.05 6.71
N GLN A 227 24.22 15.75 6.47
CA GLN A 227 24.69 15.20 5.19
C GLN A 227 23.67 15.43 4.05
N TRP A 228 22.43 14.93 4.18
CA TRP A 228 21.47 15.07 3.08
C TRP A 228 21.08 16.53 2.84
N SER A 229 21.07 17.38 3.87
CA SER A 229 20.73 18.80 3.70
C SER A 229 21.83 19.56 2.94
N SER A 230 23.11 19.21 3.17
CA SER A 230 24.23 19.75 2.42
C SER A 230 24.19 19.31 0.96
N GLU A 231 24.03 18.01 0.72
CA GLU A 231 23.96 17.45 -0.64
C GLU A 231 22.79 18.02 -1.45
N LEU A 232 21.63 18.21 -0.83
CA LEU A 232 20.48 18.82 -1.50
C LEU A 232 20.74 20.27 -1.90
N ARG A 233 21.47 21.05 -1.08
CA ARG A 233 21.82 22.45 -1.43
C ARG A 233 22.81 22.52 -2.58
N GLU A 234 23.74 21.58 -2.66
CA GLU A 234 24.69 21.50 -3.75
C GLU A 234 24.03 21.08 -5.09
N ARG A 235 23.01 20.22 -5.03
CA ARG A 235 22.32 19.69 -6.23
C ARG A 235 21.12 20.51 -6.67
N SER A 236 20.51 21.23 -5.74
CA SER A 236 19.28 21.97 -5.96
C SER A 236 19.44 23.34 -5.35
N ASP A 237 19.58 24.34 -6.21
CA ASP A 237 19.56 25.77 -5.87
C ASP A 237 18.23 26.22 -5.21
N MET A 238 17.35 25.27 -4.84
CA MET A 238 15.97 25.43 -4.42
C MET A 238 15.64 24.78 -3.06
N LEU A 239 16.59 24.18 -2.32
CA LEU A 239 16.31 23.83 -0.91
C LEU A 239 16.26 25.11 -0.06
N ALA A 240 15.07 25.56 0.30
CA ALA A 240 14.95 26.82 1.02
C ALA A 240 15.18 26.67 2.53
N GLN A 241 14.55 25.69 3.22
CA GLN A 241 14.64 25.58 4.69
C GLN A 241 14.57 24.13 5.21
N VAL A 242 15.25 23.86 6.33
CA VAL A 242 15.14 22.61 7.11
C VAL A 242 14.63 22.94 8.51
N VAL A 243 13.59 22.22 8.97
CA VAL A 243 13.02 22.39 10.30
C VAL A 243 13.18 21.09 11.09
N VAL A 244 13.97 21.13 12.15
CA VAL A 244 14.32 19.96 12.97
C VAL A 244 13.40 19.86 14.17
N ILE A 245 12.74 18.71 14.32
CA ILE A 245 11.86 18.37 15.44
C ILE A 245 12.72 17.74 16.52
N PRO A 246 12.95 18.41 17.66
CA PRO A 246 13.85 17.90 18.69
C PRO A 246 13.35 16.60 19.31
N ASN A 247 14.25 15.67 19.59
CA ASN A 247 13.94 14.49 20.40
C ASN A 247 14.37 14.77 21.85
N PRO A 248 13.45 14.73 22.84
CA PRO A 248 13.77 15.08 24.22
C PRO A 248 14.80 14.16 24.88
N ASN A 249 15.02 12.96 24.32
CA ASN A 249 16.00 11.99 24.83
C ASN A 249 17.40 12.16 24.20
N LEU A 250 17.60 13.14 23.31
CA LEU A 250 18.89 13.44 22.71
C LEU A 250 19.42 14.76 23.26
N ASN A 251 20.67 14.75 23.74
CA ASN A 251 21.36 15.98 24.12
C ASN A 251 21.70 16.75 22.84
N SER A 252 21.10 17.94 22.68
CA SER A 252 21.23 18.74 21.47
C SER A 252 22.67 19.22 21.23
N ILE A 253 23.18 19.01 20.01
CA ILE A 253 24.15 19.93 19.40
C ILE A 253 23.34 20.83 18.46
N PRO A 254 23.50 22.16 18.49
CA PRO A 254 22.85 23.02 17.51
C PRO A 254 23.33 22.62 16.11
N LEU A 255 22.40 22.30 15.22
CA LEU A 255 22.70 22.15 13.80
C LEU A 255 22.99 23.56 13.25
N TYR A 256 24.24 24.01 13.39
CA TYR A 256 24.74 25.25 12.81
C TYR A 256 24.89 25.10 11.29
N GLN A 257 23.76 24.94 10.61
CA GLN A 257 23.67 24.93 9.15
C GLN A 257 22.83 26.14 8.69
N PRO A 258 23.17 26.77 7.56
CA PRO A 258 22.35 27.82 6.96
C PRO A 258 20.90 27.38 6.81
N ASN A 259 19.92 28.25 7.02
CA ASN A 259 18.48 27.95 6.84
C ASN A 259 17.96 26.69 7.56
N THR A 260 18.58 26.33 8.69
CA THR A 260 18.11 25.23 9.54
C THR A 260 17.57 25.80 10.86
N TYR A 261 16.36 25.40 11.24
CA TYR A 261 15.64 25.89 12.42
C TYR A 261 15.20 24.72 13.28
N THR A 262 15.04 24.93 14.59
CA THR A 262 14.25 24.00 15.42
C THR A 262 12.76 24.23 15.17
N LEU A 263 11.92 23.23 15.42
CA LEU A 263 10.46 23.38 15.31
C LEU A 263 9.94 24.54 16.18
N GLU A 264 10.45 24.67 17.41
CA GLU A 264 10.10 25.78 18.30
C GLU A 264 10.42 27.15 17.69
N ASN A 265 11.62 27.31 17.12
CA ASN A 265 12.01 28.57 16.47
C ASN A 265 11.21 28.83 15.19
N PHE A 266 10.90 27.79 14.41
CA PHE A 266 10.05 27.92 13.23
C PHE A 266 8.64 28.39 13.59
N LEU A 267 8.06 27.85 14.66
CA LEU A 267 6.72 28.22 15.14
C LEU A 267 6.63 29.67 15.65
N LYS A 268 7.75 30.38 15.90
CA LYS A 268 7.73 31.82 16.20
C LYS A 268 7.24 32.68 15.03
N ALA A 269 7.14 32.11 13.83
CA ALA A 269 6.50 32.76 12.69
C ALA A 269 4.95 32.74 12.77
N ASP A 270 4.33 32.02 13.72
CA ASP A 270 2.89 32.11 13.99
C ASP A 270 2.52 33.55 14.39
N ARG A 271 1.51 34.11 13.73
CA ARG A 271 0.97 35.45 14.02
C ARG A 271 -0.39 35.40 14.72
N GLY A 272 -0.84 34.23 15.13
CA GLY A 272 -2.17 34.04 15.70
C GLY A 272 -3.27 33.98 14.65
N ASP A 273 -2.94 33.64 13.39
CA ASP A 273 -3.91 33.54 12.31
C ASP A 273 -4.96 32.46 12.60
N GLN A 274 -6.19 32.66 12.11
CA GLN A 274 -7.24 31.65 12.17
C GLN A 274 -6.88 30.42 11.33
N LEU A 275 -7.42 29.26 11.70
CA LEU A 275 -7.27 28.05 10.89
C LEU A 275 -8.20 28.17 9.68
N LEU A 276 -7.61 28.50 8.53
CA LEU A 276 -8.29 28.57 7.24
C LEU A 276 -7.90 27.37 6.38
N PHE A 277 -8.75 27.04 5.42
CA PHE A 277 -8.52 25.97 4.46
C PHE A 277 -8.65 26.56 3.07
N GLU A 278 -7.59 26.46 2.26
CA GLU A 278 -7.65 26.92 0.88
C GLU A 278 -8.65 26.06 0.09
N ILE A 279 -9.61 26.72 -0.57
CA ILE A 279 -10.59 26.09 -1.45
C ILE A 279 -9.88 25.84 -2.78
N ILE A 280 -9.53 24.58 -3.03
CA ILE A 280 -8.73 24.17 -4.19
C ILE A 280 -9.52 23.21 -5.10
N PRO A 281 -9.24 23.18 -6.41
CA PRO A 281 -9.90 22.26 -7.34
C PRO A 281 -9.71 20.79 -6.96
N PHE A 282 -10.66 19.94 -7.34
CA PHE A 282 -10.57 18.47 -7.17
C PHE A 282 -9.25 17.89 -7.70
N SER A 283 -8.80 18.40 -8.85
CA SER A 283 -7.57 17.99 -9.54
C SER A 283 -6.29 18.65 -8.99
N HIS A 284 -6.38 19.50 -7.96
CA HIS A 284 -5.20 20.12 -7.33
C HIS A 284 -4.28 19.04 -6.75
N PRO A 285 -2.96 19.06 -7.00
CA PRO A 285 -2.05 18.07 -6.45
C PRO A 285 -1.94 18.19 -4.92
N ALA A 286 -2.04 17.07 -4.21
CA ALA A 286 -1.98 17.03 -2.75
C ALA A 286 -0.80 16.20 -2.22
N PHE A 287 -0.46 15.12 -2.90
CA PHE A 287 0.56 14.19 -2.43
C PHE A 287 1.57 13.85 -3.50
N ILE A 288 2.83 13.76 -3.10
CA ILE A 288 3.90 13.19 -3.90
C ILE A 288 4.44 11.95 -3.20
N LEU A 289 4.26 10.80 -3.84
CA LEU A 289 4.73 9.51 -3.35
C LEU A 289 5.75 8.91 -4.30
N PHE A 290 6.67 8.13 -3.75
CA PHE A 290 7.73 7.51 -4.54
C PHE A 290 7.50 6.00 -4.64
N SER A 291 7.45 5.47 -5.86
CA SER A 291 7.53 4.03 -6.04
C SER A 291 8.99 3.57 -6.10
N SER A 292 9.24 2.42 -5.48
CA SER A 292 10.53 1.73 -5.55
C SER A 292 10.69 1.11 -6.94
N GLY A 293 11.09 1.92 -7.92
CA GLY A 293 11.55 1.38 -9.20
C GLY A 293 12.67 0.37 -8.97
N THR A 294 12.65 -0.75 -9.68
CA THR A 294 13.75 -1.74 -9.68
C THR A 294 14.94 -1.28 -10.52
N THR A 295 14.73 -0.28 -11.38
CA THR A 295 15.72 0.33 -12.28
C THR A 295 15.60 1.87 -12.25
N GLY A 296 16.73 2.57 -12.09
CA GLY A 296 16.78 4.04 -12.12
C GLY A 296 16.35 4.76 -10.83
N PRO A 297 16.28 6.10 -10.84
CA PRO A 297 15.82 6.89 -9.69
C PRO A 297 14.34 6.60 -9.37
N PRO A 298 13.89 6.79 -8.11
CA PRO A 298 12.51 6.52 -7.71
C PRO A 298 11.51 7.33 -8.54
N LYS A 299 10.44 6.67 -9.04
CA LYS A 299 9.40 7.34 -9.81
C LYS A 299 8.56 8.21 -8.89
N CYS A 300 8.38 9.47 -9.27
CA CYS A 300 7.73 10.49 -8.46
C CYS A 300 6.26 10.65 -8.84
N ILE A 301 5.36 9.97 -8.14
CA ILE A 301 3.92 9.88 -8.46
C ILE A 301 3.17 11.03 -7.78
N VAL A 302 2.48 11.85 -8.58
CA VAL A 302 1.67 12.99 -8.09
C VAL A 302 0.20 12.61 -8.05
N HIS A 303 -0.43 12.77 -6.88
CA HIS A 303 -1.84 12.45 -6.64
C HIS A 303 -2.66 13.71 -6.39
N SER A 304 -3.91 13.69 -6.87
CA SER A 304 -4.87 14.79 -6.70
C SER A 304 -5.53 14.78 -5.32
N THR A 305 -5.97 15.95 -4.87
CA THR A 305 -6.68 16.18 -3.62
C THR A 305 -7.98 15.39 -3.59
N GLY A 306 -8.82 15.58 -4.62
CA GLY A 306 -10.11 14.93 -4.74
C GLY A 306 -10.01 13.44 -5.02
N GLY A 307 -9.08 13.01 -5.87
CA GLY A 307 -8.91 11.61 -6.23
C GLY A 307 -8.58 10.74 -5.02
N VAL A 308 -7.60 11.18 -4.21
CA VAL A 308 -7.23 10.48 -2.97
C VAL A 308 -8.38 10.52 -1.96
N ALA A 309 -9.01 11.68 -1.75
CA ALA A 309 -10.09 11.80 -0.78
C ALA A 309 -11.29 10.91 -1.12
N LEU A 310 -11.73 10.92 -2.38
CA LEU A 310 -12.86 10.13 -2.85
C LEU A 310 -12.56 8.63 -2.80
N LYS A 311 -11.44 8.19 -3.40
CA LYS A 311 -11.12 6.76 -3.44
C LYS A 311 -10.87 6.18 -2.05
N ALA A 312 -10.11 6.86 -1.20
CA ALA A 312 -9.85 6.40 0.15
C ALA A 312 -11.15 6.25 0.97
N LYS A 313 -12.11 7.18 0.82
CA LYS A 313 -13.40 7.09 1.52
C LYS A 313 -14.34 6.05 0.91
N VAL A 314 -14.32 5.80 -0.40
CA VAL A 314 -15.05 4.68 -1.02
C VAL A 314 -14.53 3.35 -0.44
N ASP A 315 -13.21 3.16 -0.43
CA ASP A 315 -12.59 1.95 0.11
C ASP A 315 -12.87 1.81 1.62
N SER A 316 -12.66 2.86 2.39
CA SER A 316 -12.82 2.78 3.85
C SER A 316 -14.28 2.69 4.29
N VAL A 317 -15.14 3.60 3.83
CA VAL A 317 -16.50 3.74 4.37
C VAL A 317 -17.45 2.75 3.72
N ILE A 318 -17.50 2.70 2.38
CA ILE A 318 -18.49 1.89 1.66
C ILE A 318 -18.03 0.44 1.60
N GLN A 319 -16.82 0.22 1.11
CA GLN A 319 -16.29 -1.11 0.81
C GLN A 319 -15.94 -1.90 2.07
N HIS A 320 -15.11 -1.34 2.96
CA HIS A 320 -14.64 -2.01 4.18
C HIS A 320 -15.58 -1.85 5.39
N ASP A 321 -16.59 -0.98 5.34
CA ASP A 321 -17.52 -0.68 6.45
C ASP A 321 -16.85 -0.05 7.68
N ILE A 322 -15.90 0.89 7.48
CA ILE A 322 -15.45 1.76 8.57
C ILE A 322 -16.60 2.69 8.98
N ARG A 323 -16.92 2.67 10.28
CA ARG A 323 -18.01 3.41 10.90
C ARG A 323 -17.47 4.59 11.69
N LYS A 324 -18.33 5.61 11.90
CA LYS A 324 -18.01 6.81 12.68
C LYS A 324 -17.62 6.55 14.14
N THR A 325 -17.93 5.36 14.65
CA THR A 325 -17.60 4.90 16.01
C THR A 325 -16.27 4.15 16.08
N ASP A 326 -15.65 3.84 14.95
CA ASP A 326 -14.47 2.99 14.91
C ASP A 326 -13.21 3.72 15.36
N ILE A 327 -12.35 3.00 16.09
CA ILE A 327 -10.98 3.42 16.38
C ILE A 327 -10.09 2.66 15.40
N VAL A 328 -9.46 3.42 14.49
CA VAL A 328 -8.67 2.86 13.40
C VAL A 328 -7.20 2.84 13.77
N PHE A 329 -6.55 1.70 13.61
CA PHE A 329 -5.12 1.54 13.76
C PHE A 329 -4.55 0.92 12.48
N GLN A 330 -3.61 1.58 11.83
CA GLN A 330 -2.80 0.98 10.76
C GLN A 330 -1.35 1.00 11.19
N TYR A 331 -0.74 -0.17 11.34
CA TYR A 331 0.71 -0.27 11.51
C TYR A 331 1.38 0.03 10.16
N THR A 332 2.09 1.17 10.08
CA THR A 332 2.70 1.69 8.84
C THR A 332 3.79 2.71 9.16
N THR A 333 4.61 3.06 8.17
CA THR A 333 5.54 4.19 8.21
C THR A 333 5.11 5.28 7.23
N THR A 334 5.65 6.49 7.41
CA THR A 334 5.35 7.69 6.60
C THR A 334 5.83 7.61 5.14
N SER A 335 6.66 6.63 4.80
CA SER A 335 7.09 6.36 3.41
C SER A 335 6.03 5.63 2.58
N TRP A 336 4.98 5.11 3.20
CA TRP A 336 4.01 4.23 2.54
C TRP A 336 2.71 4.95 2.24
N ILE A 337 2.07 4.57 1.13
CA ILE A 337 0.70 5.00 0.80
C ILE A 337 -0.28 4.68 1.93
N MET A 338 -0.05 3.61 2.68
CA MET A 338 -0.89 3.22 3.82
C MET A 338 -0.94 4.30 4.92
N TRP A 339 0.10 5.14 5.06
CA TRP A 339 0.05 6.28 5.96
C TRP A 339 -0.91 7.36 5.47
N VAL A 340 -0.92 7.67 4.17
CA VAL A 340 -1.88 8.61 3.57
C VAL A 340 -3.31 8.08 3.66
N LEU A 341 -3.53 6.79 3.42
CA LEU A 341 -4.85 6.17 3.60
C LEU A 341 -5.29 6.19 5.07
N ASN A 342 -4.36 5.97 6.01
CA ASN A 342 -4.64 6.06 7.43
C ASN A 342 -4.94 7.50 7.89
N LEU A 343 -4.26 8.51 7.33
CA LEU A 343 -4.61 9.92 7.50
C LEU A 343 -6.06 10.18 7.05
N MET A 344 -6.46 9.66 5.88
CA MET A 344 -7.84 9.79 5.40
C MET A 344 -8.87 9.09 6.29
N ASN A 345 -8.48 8.04 7.02
CA ASN A 345 -9.35 7.37 7.99
C ASN A 345 -9.73 8.26 9.18
N LEU A 346 -8.97 9.33 9.49
CA LEU A 346 -9.42 10.36 10.43
C LEU A 346 -10.70 11.08 9.98
N SER A 347 -11.03 11.07 8.68
CA SER A 347 -12.30 11.59 8.17
C SER A 347 -13.44 10.55 8.21
N CYS A 348 -13.16 9.31 8.63
CA CYS A 348 -14.08 8.18 8.57
C CYS A 348 -14.46 7.64 9.96
N GLY A 349 -13.46 7.39 10.81
CA GLY A 349 -13.63 6.83 12.16
C GLY A 349 -13.87 7.88 13.25
N ALA A 350 -13.96 7.44 14.51
CA ALA A 350 -14.03 8.31 15.68
C ALA A 350 -12.67 8.92 16.02
N ALA A 351 -11.64 8.07 16.04
CA ALA A 351 -10.26 8.39 16.39
C ALA A 351 -9.31 7.44 15.66
N MET A 352 -8.01 7.76 15.68
CA MET A 352 -6.96 6.85 15.25
C MET A 352 -6.00 6.50 16.39
N LEU A 353 -5.43 5.30 16.33
CA LEU A 353 -4.22 4.96 17.06
C LEU A 353 -3.01 5.14 16.14
N LEU A 354 -2.07 6.00 16.54
CA LEU A 354 -0.75 6.14 15.93
C LEU A 354 0.28 5.42 16.77
N TYR A 355 1.17 4.71 16.09
CA TYR A 355 2.25 3.97 16.71
C TYR A 355 3.57 4.27 16.00
N ASP A 356 4.56 4.67 16.78
CA ASP A 356 5.94 4.87 16.33
C ASP A 356 6.88 3.91 17.08
N GLY A 357 7.25 2.81 16.41
CA GLY A 357 8.11 1.80 17.01
C GLY A 357 8.11 0.47 16.27
N SER A 358 8.91 -0.47 16.78
CA SER A 358 8.93 -1.87 16.35
C SER A 358 7.65 -2.58 16.76
N PRO A 359 7.06 -3.44 15.91
CA PRO A 359 5.82 -4.12 16.25
C PRO A 359 6.03 -5.26 17.26
N PHE A 360 7.29 -5.56 17.60
CA PHE A 360 7.70 -6.68 18.46
C PHE A 360 8.52 -6.26 19.67
N HIS A 361 8.62 -4.97 19.96
CA HIS A 361 9.33 -4.43 21.13
C HIS A 361 8.35 -3.64 22.01
N PRO A 362 8.44 -3.72 23.36
CA PRO A 362 9.35 -4.54 24.16
C PRO A 362 9.07 -6.04 24.09
N ARG A 363 7.90 -6.43 23.58
CA ARG A 363 7.51 -7.84 23.41
C ARG A 363 6.79 -8.02 22.08
N PRO A 364 6.73 -9.25 21.54
CA PRO A 364 5.98 -9.54 20.32
C PRO A 364 4.47 -9.17 20.35
N SER A 365 3.90 -9.03 21.55
CA SER A 365 2.50 -8.69 21.79
C SER A 365 2.19 -7.19 21.80
N THR A 366 3.17 -6.28 21.67
CA THR A 366 2.97 -4.83 21.87
C THR A 366 1.77 -4.27 21.11
N LEU A 367 1.63 -4.58 19.82
CA LEU A 367 0.50 -4.06 19.03
C LEU A 367 -0.86 -4.60 19.49
N LEU A 368 -0.92 -5.83 20.01
CA LEU A 368 -2.14 -6.44 20.55
C LEU A 368 -2.52 -5.80 21.89
N GLU A 369 -1.52 -5.51 22.72
CA GLU A 369 -1.70 -4.79 23.99
C GLU A 369 -2.27 -3.38 23.74
N LEU A 370 -1.74 -2.68 22.73
CA LEU A 370 -2.27 -1.38 22.30
C LEU A 370 -3.69 -1.51 21.75
N ALA A 371 -3.95 -2.51 20.90
CA ALA A 371 -5.27 -2.75 20.34
C ALA A 371 -6.34 -2.98 21.44
N GLN A 372 -5.98 -3.76 22.47
CA GLN A 372 -6.81 -3.97 23.66
C GLN A 372 -7.01 -2.66 24.44
N ALA A 373 -5.92 -1.98 24.81
CA ALA A 373 -5.95 -0.79 25.66
C ALA A 373 -6.81 0.35 25.07
N PHE A 374 -6.75 0.52 23.75
CA PHE A 374 -7.48 1.56 23.03
C PHE A 374 -8.77 1.08 22.37
N LYS A 375 -9.16 -0.19 22.58
CA LYS A 375 -10.37 -0.77 22.00
C LYS A 375 -10.44 -0.59 20.47
N VAL A 376 -9.31 -0.83 19.81
CA VAL A 376 -9.19 -0.74 18.35
C VAL A 376 -10.23 -1.65 17.71
N SER A 377 -11.01 -1.10 16.78
CA SER A 377 -12.05 -1.85 16.06
C SER A 377 -11.70 -2.13 14.60
N VAL A 378 -10.77 -1.37 14.02
CA VAL A 378 -10.21 -1.60 12.69
C VAL A 378 -8.69 -1.63 12.83
N PHE A 379 -8.08 -2.79 12.64
CA PHE A 379 -6.63 -2.98 12.77
C PHE A 379 -6.00 -3.43 11.44
N GLY A 380 -5.24 -2.55 10.80
CA GLY A 380 -4.45 -2.85 9.62
C GLY A 380 -3.00 -3.24 9.91
N THR A 381 -2.55 -4.32 9.27
CA THR A 381 -1.22 -4.91 9.42
C THR A 381 -0.77 -5.60 8.12
N SER A 382 0.29 -6.42 8.20
CA SER A 382 0.85 -7.17 7.07
C SER A 382 0.80 -8.68 7.31
N PRO A 383 0.82 -9.51 6.24
CA PRO A 383 0.97 -10.96 6.37
C PRO A 383 2.21 -11.36 7.19
N ARG A 384 3.32 -10.61 7.07
CA ARG A 384 4.55 -10.85 7.84
C ARG A 384 4.34 -10.72 9.34
N TYR A 385 3.54 -9.75 9.78
CA TYR A 385 3.23 -9.61 11.20
C TYR A 385 2.41 -10.82 11.70
N LEU A 386 1.37 -11.21 10.95
CA LEU A 386 0.53 -12.36 11.29
C LEU A 386 1.32 -13.67 11.31
N SER A 387 2.18 -13.91 10.33
CA SER A 387 3.04 -15.11 10.30
C SER A 387 4.04 -15.13 11.45
N THR A 388 4.57 -13.98 11.86
CA THR A 388 5.48 -13.88 13.01
C THR A 388 4.74 -14.23 14.31
N LEU A 389 3.53 -13.70 14.53
CA LEU A 389 2.71 -14.05 15.69
C LEU A 389 2.41 -15.56 15.74
N LYS A 390 2.04 -16.14 14.59
CA LYS A 390 1.81 -17.58 14.45
C LYS A 390 3.06 -18.38 14.82
N GLY A 391 4.21 -18.03 14.24
CA GLY A 391 5.48 -18.73 14.49
C GLY A 391 5.95 -18.65 15.94
N LEU A 392 5.56 -17.61 16.68
CA LEU A 392 5.82 -17.45 18.10
C LEU A 392 4.77 -18.13 19.00
N GLY A 393 3.76 -18.79 18.43
CA GLY A 393 2.69 -19.46 19.19
C GLY A 393 1.75 -18.50 19.93
N ILE A 394 1.73 -17.22 19.55
CA ILE A 394 0.87 -16.21 20.19
C ILE A 394 -0.56 -16.44 19.72
N THR A 395 -1.51 -16.46 20.66
CA THR A 395 -2.93 -16.70 20.38
C THR A 395 -3.75 -15.48 20.79
N PRO A 396 -3.87 -14.45 19.91
CA PRO A 396 -4.40 -13.14 20.29
C PRO A 396 -5.75 -13.16 21.02
N ARG A 397 -6.73 -13.94 20.54
CA ARG A 397 -8.08 -14.02 21.12
C ARG A 397 -8.15 -14.69 22.50
N ARG A 398 -7.12 -15.45 22.86
CA ARG A 398 -7.00 -16.08 24.19
C ARG A 398 -6.33 -15.11 25.17
N ASP A 399 -5.30 -14.42 24.70
CA ASP A 399 -4.38 -13.66 25.54
C ASP A 399 -4.79 -12.17 25.71
N PHE A 400 -5.67 -11.65 24.82
CA PHE A 400 -6.09 -10.24 24.82
C PHE A 400 -7.61 -10.09 24.64
N ASP A 401 -8.20 -9.07 25.26
CA ASP A 401 -9.58 -8.63 25.00
C ASP A 401 -9.63 -7.85 23.67
N LEU A 402 -9.95 -8.60 22.62
CA LEU A 402 -10.18 -8.07 21.27
C LEU A 402 -11.67 -8.04 20.91
N SER A 403 -12.56 -7.97 21.91
CA SER A 403 -14.02 -8.00 21.68
C SER A 403 -14.55 -6.81 20.86
N ARG A 404 -13.75 -5.75 20.74
CA ARG A 404 -14.03 -4.56 19.92
C ARG A 404 -13.54 -4.66 18.48
N LEU A 405 -12.66 -5.61 18.17
CA LEU A 405 -12.12 -5.80 16.83
C LEU A 405 -13.23 -6.27 15.89
N ARG A 406 -13.55 -5.44 14.90
CA ARG A 406 -14.53 -5.73 13.83
C ARG A 406 -13.83 -6.12 12.54
N ILE A 407 -12.74 -5.44 12.20
CA ILE A 407 -12.06 -5.59 10.91
C ILE A 407 -10.55 -5.70 11.16
N MET A 408 -9.91 -6.70 10.56
CA MET A 408 -8.48 -6.76 10.38
C MET A 408 -8.13 -6.54 8.91
N LEU A 409 -7.38 -5.49 8.59
CA LEU A 409 -6.89 -5.24 7.23
C LEU A 409 -5.49 -5.88 7.07
N SER A 410 -5.26 -6.54 5.94
CA SER A 410 -3.96 -7.13 5.59
C SER A 410 -3.53 -6.67 4.20
N THR A 411 -2.33 -6.12 4.10
CA THR A 411 -1.79 -5.62 2.82
C THR A 411 -0.26 -5.66 2.77
N GLY A 412 0.31 -5.31 1.62
CA GLY A 412 1.76 -5.23 1.37
C GLY A 412 2.36 -6.49 0.74
N SER A 413 1.77 -7.66 0.98
CA SER A 413 2.13 -8.94 0.35
C SER A 413 0.91 -9.86 0.25
N VAL A 414 1.04 -10.98 -0.47
CA VAL A 414 0.02 -12.02 -0.52
C VAL A 414 -0.19 -12.61 0.88
N LEU A 415 -1.43 -12.76 1.30
CA LEU A 415 -1.80 -13.44 2.54
C LEU A 415 -2.05 -14.92 2.24
N SER A 416 -1.25 -15.82 2.82
CA SER A 416 -1.36 -17.25 2.51
C SER A 416 -2.62 -17.88 3.09
N ALA A 417 -3.14 -18.91 2.42
CA ALA A 417 -4.34 -19.64 2.86
C ALA A 417 -4.21 -20.15 4.31
N GLU A 418 -3.02 -20.61 4.68
CA GLU A 418 -2.69 -21.06 6.03
C GLU A 418 -2.87 -19.95 7.10
N LEU A 419 -2.57 -18.70 6.77
CA LEU A 419 -2.78 -17.58 7.68
C LEU A 419 -4.25 -17.21 7.83
N TYR A 420 -5.06 -17.34 6.78
CA TYR A 420 -6.52 -17.23 6.90
C TYR A 420 -7.09 -18.30 7.83
N GLU A 421 -6.71 -19.55 7.63
CA GLU A 421 -7.16 -20.66 8.46
C GLU A 421 -6.73 -20.49 9.91
N TRP A 422 -5.46 -20.11 10.15
CA TRP A 422 -4.95 -19.78 11.48
C TRP A 422 -5.72 -18.63 12.14
N PHE A 423 -6.03 -17.58 11.38
CA PHE A 423 -6.78 -16.42 11.86
C PHE A 423 -8.10 -16.82 12.51
N TYR A 424 -8.91 -17.62 11.81
CA TYR A 424 -10.25 -18.00 12.27
C TYR A 424 -10.26 -19.21 13.21
N SER A 425 -9.39 -20.21 12.97
CA SER A 425 -9.36 -21.42 13.78
C SER A 425 -8.91 -21.14 15.21
N ILE A 426 -7.87 -20.32 15.41
CA ILE A 426 -7.24 -20.15 16.72
C ILE A 426 -6.92 -18.70 17.11
N ALA A 427 -6.59 -17.81 16.16
CA ALA A 427 -5.85 -16.61 16.51
C ALA A 427 -6.72 -15.40 16.90
N PHE A 428 -7.78 -15.10 16.16
CA PHE A 428 -8.58 -13.88 16.34
C PHE A 428 -10.07 -14.21 16.54
N PRO A 429 -10.89 -13.24 17.03
CA PRO A 429 -12.32 -13.44 17.17
C PRO A 429 -12.96 -13.84 15.83
N PRO A 430 -13.76 -14.92 15.77
CA PRO A 430 -14.35 -15.38 14.50
C PRO A 430 -15.38 -14.39 13.93
N SER A 431 -15.87 -13.45 14.74
CA SER A 431 -16.73 -12.35 14.31
C SER A 431 -15.98 -11.25 13.55
N ALA A 432 -14.67 -11.11 13.75
CA ALA A 432 -13.87 -10.09 13.08
C ALA A 432 -13.61 -10.48 11.62
N GLN A 433 -13.84 -9.56 10.69
CA GLN A 433 -13.59 -9.78 9.28
C GLN A 433 -12.12 -9.51 8.95
N LEU A 434 -11.42 -10.50 8.41
CA LEU A 434 -10.09 -10.38 7.82
C LEU A 434 -10.15 -9.94 6.35
N ILE A 435 -9.89 -8.66 6.07
CA ILE A 435 -9.86 -8.13 4.70
C ILE A 435 -8.43 -8.11 4.19
N SER A 436 -8.13 -8.96 3.21
CA SER A 436 -6.92 -8.80 2.39
C SER A 436 -7.22 -7.85 1.23
N MET A 437 -6.27 -6.96 0.92
CA MET A 437 -6.44 -5.94 -0.12
C MET A 437 -5.18 -5.76 -0.96
N SER A 438 -5.40 -5.52 -2.25
CA SER A 438 -4.35 -5.23 -3.23
C SER A 438 -4.66 -4.00 -4.06
N GLY A 439 -3.62 -3.22 -4.26
CA GLY A 439 -3.60 -1.90 -4.90
C GLY A 439 -2.20 -1.35 -4.71
N GLY A 440 -2.06 -0.04 -4.53
CA GLY A 440 -0.75 0.48 -4.20
C GLY A 440 -0.59 1.97 -4.26
N THR A 441 0.68 2.37 -4.17
CA THR A 441 1.13 3.76 -4.26
C THR A 441 0.66 4.43 -5.55
N ASP A 442 0.53 3.65 -6.62
CA ASP A 442 0.22 4.09 -7.97
C ASP A 442 -1.21 4.60 -8.11
N ILE A 443 -2.16 4.12 -7.30
CA ILE A 443 -3.59 4.47 -7.43
C ILE A 443 -4.21 5.01 -6.15
N ALA A 444 -3.42 5.15 -5.07
CA ALA A 444 -3.87 5.60 -3.77
C ALA A 444 -5.17 4.92 -3.28
N GLY A 445 -5.26 3.60 -3.46
CA GLY A 445 -6.45 2.80 -3.17
C GLY A 445 -6.28 1.33 -3.58
N CYS A 446 -7.39 0.59 -3.64
CA CYS A 446 -7.41 -0.83 -3.99
C CYS A 446 -8.01 -1.08 -5.39
N PHE A 447 -7.47 -2.07 -6.11
CA PHE A 447 -8.12 -2.70 -7.28
C PHE A 447 -8.99 -3.89 -6.84
N VAL A 448 -8.51 -4.67 -5.87
CA VAL A 448 -9.23 -5.80 -5.29
C VAL A 448 -9.12 -5.73 -3.77
N CYS A 449 -10.20 -6.06 -3.06
CA CYS A 449 -10.27 -5.98 -1.61
C CYS A 449 -11.41 -6.83 -1.03
N GLY A 450 -11.81 -6.55 0.20
CA GLY A 450 -12.89 -7.24 0.91
C GLY A 450 -14.12 -6.36 1.10
N THR A 451 -15.26 -7.00 1.36
CA THR A 451 -16.52 -6.34 1.71
C THR A 451 -17.26 -7.20 2.72
N PRO A 452 -17.95 -6.63 3.72
CA PRO A 452 -18.76 -7.42 4.64
C PRO A 452 -19.99 -8.06 3.96
N MET A 453 -20.26 -7.77 2.68
CA MET A 453 -21.37 -8.33 1.92
C MET A 453 -21.11 -9.72 1.34
N LEU A 454 -19.86 -10.19 1.34
CA LEU A 454 -19.47 -11.45 0.71
C LEU A 454 -18.80 -12.41 1.70
N PRO A 455 -18.91 -13.74 1.51
CA PRO A 455 -18.11 -14.70 2.25
C PRO A 455 -16.62 -14.57 1.90
N MET A 456 -15.78 -15.16 2.75
CA MET A 456 -14.32 -15.17 2.58
C MET A 456 -13.81 -16.60 2.54
N TYR A 457 -12.87 -16.84 1.63
CA TYR A 457 -12.25 -18.14 1.42
C TYR A 457 -10.74 -18.05 1.56
N ALA A 458 -10.12 -19.13 2.03
CA ALA A 458 -8.69 -19.17 2.26
C ALA A 458 -7.89 -18.86 0.98
N GLY A 459 -6.96 -17.91 1.08
CA GLY A 459 -6.02 -17.55 0.02
C GLY A 459 -6.60 -16.62 -1.07
N GLU A 460 -7.84 -16.15 -0.93
CA GLU A 460 -8.51 -15.31 -1.93
C GLU A 460 -8.76 -13.90 -1.39
N ILE A 461 -8.51 -12.88 -2.21
CA ILE A 461 -9.08 -11.55 -2.00
C ILE A 461 -10.53 -11.59 -2.47
N GLN A 462 -11.47 -11.16 -1.63
CA GLN A 462 -12.89 -11.48 -1.82
C GLN A 462 -13.49 -10.95 -3.13
N CYS A 463 -13.14 -9.74 -3.56
CA CYS A 463 -13.81 -9.10 -4.68
C CYS A 463 -13.01 -7.97 -5.35
N LYS A 464 -13.46 -7.58 -6.54
CA LYS A 464 -13.04 -6.38 -7.27
C LYS A 464 -13.60 -5.14 -6.58
N ALA A 465 -12.81 -4.07 -6.43
CA ALA A 465 -13.19 -2.86 -5.72
C ALA A 465 -14.21 -2.01 -6.51
N LEU A 466 -15.17 -1.38 -5.82
CA LEU A 466 -16.18 -0.53 -6.46
C LEU A 466 -15.57 0.62 -7.27
N GLY A 467 -16.16 0.89 -8.43
CA GLY A 467 -15.71 1.93 -9.38
C GLY A 467 -14.43 1.59 -10.13
N MET A 468 -13.79 0.45 -9.84
CA MET A 468 -12.60 -0.02 -10.53
C MET A 468 -13.01 -1.12 -11.51
N ALA A 469 -12.98 -0.83 -12.81
CA ALA A 469 -13.33 -1.78 -13.86
C ALA A 469 -12.22 -2.83 -14.08
N VAL A 470 -12.00 -3.66 -13.06
CA VAL A 470 -10.95 -4.68 -13.04
C VAL A 470 -11.34 -5.87 -13.91
N ASP A 471 -10.38 -6.31 -14.72
CA ASP A 471 -10.44 -7.49 -15.58
C ASP A 471 -9.08 -8.22 -15.53
N ILE A 472 -9.05 -9.44 -16.06
CA ILE A 472 -7.88 -10.30 -16.16
C ILE A 472 -7.63 -10.60 -17.63
N TYR A 473 -6.60 -9.99 -18.22
CA TYR A 473 -6.26 -10.18 -19.64
C TYR A 473 -5.29 -11.33 -19.84
N ASP A 474 -5.40 -12.02 -20.97
CA ASP A 474 -4.46 -13.05 -21.37
C ASP A 474 -3.04 -12.46 -21.43
N SER A 475 -2.20 -12.98 -20.57
CA SER A 475 -0.81 -12.55 -20.48
C SER A 475 0.04 -13.00 -21.67
N GLY A 476 -0.42 -13.96 -22.50
CA GLY A 476 0.27 -14.46 -23.69
C GLY A 476 0.16 -13.57 -24.92
N THR A 477 -0.71 -12.56 -24.88
CA THR A 477 -0.92 -11.60 -25.97
C THR A 477 -0.93 -10.16 -25.44
N ASP A 478 -0.79 -9.21 -26.35
CA ASP A 478 -0.98 -7.77 -26.10
C ASP A 478 -2.37 -7.28 -26.57
N GLU A 479 -3.21 -8.18 -27.07
CA GLU A 479 -4.62 -7.93 -27.37
C GLU A 479 -5.47 -7.85 -26.09
N HIS A 480 -6.62 -7.18 -26.16
CA HIS A 480 -7.58 -7.02 -25.05
C HIS A 480 -8.45 -8.25 -24.87
N VAL A 481 -7.83 -9.41 -24.63
CA VAL A 481 -8.54 -10.70 -24.46
C VAL A 481 -8.74 -10.99 -22.99
N SER A 482 -9.96 -10.82 -22.48
CA SER A 482 -10.30 -11.24 -21.11
C SER A 482 -10.30 -12.76 -20.97
N VAL A 483 -9.67 -13.24 -19.91
CA VAL A 483 -9.65 -14.66 -19.49
C VAL A 483 -10.31 -14.88 -18.13
N GLU A 484 -10.92 -13.84 -17.57
CA GLU A 484 -11.53 -13.84 -16.24
C GLU A 484 -12.58 -14.94 -16.07
N GLU A 485 -13.52 -15.05 -17.02
CA GLU A 485 -14.63 -16.03 -16.97
C GLU A 485 -14.16 -17.47 -17.26
N LEU A 486 -12.99 -17.63 -17.88
CA LEU A 486 -12.35 -18.94 -18.04
C LEU A 486 -11.70 -19.42 -16.74
N GLY A 487 -11.56 -18.53 -15.74
CA GLY A 487 -10.79 -18.81 -14.53
C GLY A 487 -9.31 -19.03 -14.80
N ALA A 488 -8.79 -18.56 -15.93
CA ALA A 488 -7.38 -18.70 -16.25
C ALA A 488 -6.57 -17.55 -15.63
N PRO A 489 -5.29 -17.77 -15.30
CA PRO A 489 -4.44 -16.73 -14.76
C PRO A 489 -4.01 -15.74 -15.87
N GLY A 490 -3.92 -14.46 -15.53
CA GLY A 490 -3.63 -13.39 -16.47
C GLY A 490 -3.15 -12.10 -15.81
N GLU A 491 -3.03 -11.03 -16.60
CA GLU A 491 -2.62 -9.71 -16.14
C GLU A 491 -3.80 -8.98 -15.49
N LEU A 492 -3.61 -8.44 -14.28
CA LEU A 492 -4.57 -7.53 -13.68
C LEU A 492 -4.56 -6.21 -14.43
N VAL A 493 -5.70 -5.87 -15.03
CA VAL A 493 -5.91 -4.60 -15.73
C VAL A 493 -7.10 -3.84 -15.15
N CYS A 494 -7.15 -2.53 -15.39
CA CYS A 494 -8.35 -1.73 -15.22
C CYS A 494 -8.72 -1.11 -16.56
N ALA A 495 -9.92 -1.39 -17.03
CA ALA A 495 -10.38 -1.04 -18.39
C ALA A 495 -11.13 0.31 -18.45
N LYS A 496 -11.39 0.95 -17.31
CA LYS A 496 -11.99 2.29 -17.23
C LYS A 496 -11.22 3.25 -16.32
N VAL A 497 -11.36 4.54 -16.63
CA VAL A 497 -10.78 5.65 -15.86
C VAL A 497 -11.30 5.66 -14.43
N PHE A 498 -10.47 6.09 -13.49
CA PHE A 498 -10.82 6.19 -12.07
C PHE A 498 -10.24 7.47 -11.42
N PRO A 499 -10.91 8.07 -10.42
CA PRO A 499 -10.56 9.41 -9.91
C PRO A 499 -9.19 9.54 -9.25
N SER A 500 -8.66 8.45 -8.68
CA SER A 500 -7.37 8.42 -7.99
C SER A 500 -6.19 8.04 -8.89
N GLN A 501 -6.40 8.05 -10.21
CA GLN A 501 -5.32 7.93 -11.18
C GLN A 501 -4.28 9.05 -10.96
N PRO A 502 -2.97 8.77 -11.06
CA PRO A 502 -1.94 9.79 -10.95
C PRO A 502 -2.14 10.91 -11.95
N LEU A 503 -1.97 12.15 -11.48
CA LEU A 503 -1.97 13.34 -12.33
C LEU A 503 -0.77 13.31 -13.29
N ALA A 504 0.38 12.90 -12.78
CA ALA A 504 1.62 12.79 -13.53
C ALA A 504 2.66 11.99 -12.75
N PHE A 505 3.73 11.60 -13.44
CA PHE A 505 5.03 11.48 -12.79
C PHE A 505 5.80 12.79 -12.95
N LEU A 506 6.39 13.28 -11.86
CA LEU A 506 7.22 14.49 -11.89
C LEU A 506 8.62 14.17 -12.43
N GLY A 507 9.27 15.16 -13.07
CA GLY A 507 10.63 15.05 -13.61
C GLY A 507 10.70 15.09 -15.14
N LYS A 508 11.92 15.23 -15.68
CA LYS A 508 12.17 15.46 -17.12
C LYS A 508 11.53 14.41 -18.04
N ASP A 509 11.58 13.13 -17.63
CA ASP A 509 11.03 12.00 -18.40
C ASP A 509 9.73 11.45 -17.78
N GLY A 510 9.12 12.18 -16.84
CA GLY A 510 7.98 11.71 -16.06
C GLY A 510 6.80 11.24 -16.94
N TYR A 511 6.41 12.02 -17.95
CA TYR A 511 5.33 11.63 -18.87
C TYR A 511 5.60 10.31 -19.60
N LYS A 512 6.84 10.12 -20.09
CA LYS A 512 7.25 8.89 -20.78
C LYS A 512 7.29 7.71 -19.82
N GLN A 513 7.85 7.90 -18.62
CA GLN A 513 7.91 6.86 -17.59
C GLN A 513 6.51 6.47 -17.10
N TYR A 514 5.58 7.42 -17.01
CA TYR A 514 4.20 7.15 -16.65
C TYR A 514 3.53 6.28 -17.72
N LYS A 515 3.63 6.68 -19.00
CA LYS A 515 3.14 5.88 -20.13
C LYS A 515 3.75 4.47 -20.13
N ALA A 516 5.06 4.38 -19.98
CA ALA A 516 5.79 3.11 -19.99
C ALA A 516 5.41 2.19 -18.83
N SER A 517 5.02 2.76 -17.69
CA SER A 517 4.71 1.97 -16.50
C SER A 517 3.38 1.23 -16.62
N TYR A 518 2.38 1.79 -17.32
CA TYR A 518 1.01 1.23 -17.27
C TYR A 518 0.28 1.15 -18.61
N PHE A 519 0.74 1.84 -19.66
CA PHE A 519 -0.01 2.02 -20.92
C PHE A 519 0.75 1.58 -22.18
N GLU A 520 2.00 1.09 -22.07
CA GLU A 520 2.75 0.59 -23.22
C GLU A 520 2.19 -0.72 -23.77
N ARG A 521 1.77 -1.62 -22.88
CA ARG A 521 1.37 -2.97 -23.26
C ARG A 521 0.01 -3.04 -23.95
N TYR A 522 -1.02 -2.51 -23.28
CA TYR A 522 -2.41 -2.57 -23.75
C TYR A 522 -2.91 -1.24 -24.34
N GLY A 523 -1.99 -0.30 -24.59
CA GLY A 523 -2.30 1.00 -25.14
C GLY A 523 -2.88 1.99 -24.10
N PRO A 524 -3.23 3.21 -24.54
CA PRO A 524 -3.60 4.33 -23.67
C PRO A 524 -4.98 4.19 -23.01
N SER A 525 -5.76 3.17 -23.35
CA SER A 525 -7.13 2.96 -22.87
C SER A 525 -7.25 1.98 -21.72
N VAL A 526 -6.19 1.24 -21.40
CA VAL A 526 -6.21 0.17 -20.39
C VAL A 526 -5.01 0.35 -19.47
N TRP A 527 -5.27 0.43 -18.17
CA TRP A 527 -4.23 0.42 -17.16
C TRP A 527 -3.75 -1.01 -16.91
N CYS A 528 -2.46 -1.28 -17.12
CA CYS A 528 -1.83 -2.53 -16.73
C CYS A 528 -1.11 -2.38 -15.39
N GLN A 529 -1.55 -3.12 -14.37
CA GLN A 529 -0.99 -2.98 -13.00
C GLN A 529 0.36 -3.71 -12.83
N GLY A 530 0.64 -4.69 -13.69
CA GLY A 530 1.81 -5.57 -13.57
C GLY A 530 1.72 -6.57 -12.42
N ASP A 531 0.50 -6.94 -12.02
CA ASP A 531 0.23 -8.06 -11.11
C ASP A 531 -0.39 -9.22 -11.90
N PHE A 532 0.06 -10.44 -11.62
CA PHE A 532 -0.47 -11.66 -12.21
C PHE A 532 -1.50 -12.28 -11.27
N VAL A 533 -2.72 -12.49 -11.76
CA VAL A 533 -3.87 -12.85 -10.93
C VAL A 533 -4.75 -13.89 -11.60
N GLN A 534 -5.60 -14.54 -10.82
CA GLN A 534 -6.59 -15.48 -11.31
C GLN A 534 -7.89 -15.31 -10.55
N ARG A 535 -9.02 -15.28 -11.25
CA ARG A 535 -10.34 -15.35 -10.62
C ARG A 535 -10.71 -16.81 -10.37
N SER A 536 -11.17 -17.10 -9.16
CA SER A 536 -11.71 -18.39 -8.77
C SER A 536 -13.07 -18.62 -9.43
N PRO A 537 -13.25 -19.65 -10.28
CA PRO A 537 -14.55 -19.99 -10.85
C PRO A 537 -15.57 -20.43 -9.81
N ALA A 538 -15.09 -20.94 -8.66
CA ALA A 538 -15.95 -21.49 -7.62
C ALA A 538 -16.54 -20.42 -6.69
N THR A 539 -15.83 -19.32 -6.48
CA THR A 539 -16.14 -18.33 -5.44
C THR A 539 -16.21 -16.89 -5.96
N GLY A 540 -15.66 -16.63 -7.14
CA GLY A 540 -15.48 -15.27 -7.69
C GLY A 540 -14.35 -14.46 -7.05
N GLY A 541 -13.68 -15.00 -6.02
CA GLY A 541 -12.53 -14.37 -5.37
C GLY A 541 -11.30 -14.34 -6.26
N ILE A 542 -10.32 -13.51 -5.91
CA ILE A 542 -9.11 -13.25 -6.71
C ILE A 542 -7.88 -13.81 -5.99
N PHE A 543 -7.15 -14.69 -6.67
CA PHE A 543 -5.82 -15.13 -6.26
C PHE A 543 -4.77 -14.15 -6.78
N MET A 544 -3.95 -13.65 -5.87
CA MET A 544 -2.75 -12.87 -6.22
C MET A 544 -1.59 -13.85 -6.42
N LEU A 545 -1.21 -14.10 -7.67
CA LEU A 545 -0.17 -15.09 -8.02
C LEU A 545 1.23 -14.50 -7.96
N GLY A 546 1.36 -13.17 -8.04
CA GLY A 546 2.62 -12.45 -7.86
C GLY A 546 2.74 -11.25 -8.78
N ARG A 547 3.95 -10.75 -8.96
CA ARG A 547 4.24 -9.68 -9.93
C ARG A 547 4.41 -10.27 -11.32
N SER A 548 3.90 -9.58 -12.35
CA SER A 548 3.98 -10.04 -13.74
C SER A 548 5.42 -10.15 -14.27
N ASP A 549 6.32 -9.27 -13.81
CA ASP A 549 7.75 -9.32 -14.10
C ASP A 549 8.49 -10.47 -13.37
N GLY A 550 7.90 -10.97 -12.29
CA GLY A 550 8.33 -12.14 -11.52
C GLY A 550 7.70 -13.46 -11.98
N VAL A 551 6.79 -13.44 -12.96
CA VAL A 551 6.15 -14.67 -13.49
C VAL A 551 7.21 -15.62 -14.02
N LEU A 552 7.11 -16.86 -13.57
CA LEU A 552 7.96 -17.97 -13.96
C LEU A 552 7.36 -18.61 -15.21
N ASN A 553 8.18 -18.88 -16.21
CA ASN A 553 7.78 -19.46 -17.49
C ASN A 553 8.66 -20.63 -17.93
N PRO A 554 8.83 -21.70 -17.13
CA PRO A 554 9.59 -22.86 -17.56
C PRO A 554 8.87 -23.63 -18.66
N SER A 555 9.53 -23.71 -19.83
CA SER A 555 9.02 -24.46 -20.99
C SER A 555 7.61 -24.04 -21.46
N GLY A 556 7.27 -22.74 -21.35
CA GLY A 556 6.00 -22.19 -21.84
C GLY A 556 4.83 -22.23 -20.84
N VAL A 557 5.04 -22.76 -19.62
CA VAL A 557 4.01 -22.77 -18.56
C VAL A 557 4.22 -21.58 -17.64
N ARG A 558 3.28 -20.63 -17.64
CA ARG A 558 3.34 -19.43 -16.80
C ARG A 558 2.67 -19.65 -15.46
N PHE A 559 3.38 -19.34 -14.37
CA PHE A 559 2.85 -19.39 -13.01
C PHE A 559 3.56 -18.41 -12.09
N GLY A 560 2.94 -18.13 -10.94
CA GLY A 560 3.41 -17.14 -9.99
C GLY A 560 4.38 -17.69 -8.96
N SER A 561 5.33 -16.87 -8.50
CA SER A 561 6.21 -17.25 -7.39
C SER A 561 5.45 -17.49 -6.07
N ALA A 562 4.29 -16.85 -5.89
CA ALA A 562 3.45 -17.01 -4.70
C ALA A 562 2.94 -18.45 -4.51
N GLU A 563 2.70 -19.18 -5.60
CA GLU A 563 2.29 -20.58 -5.55
C GLU A 563 3.40 -21.45 -4.94
N ILE A 564 4.65 -21.21 -5.33
CA ILE A 564 5.80 -21.89 -4.71
C ILE A 564 5.92 -21.51 -3.24
N TYR A 565 5.81 -20.22 -2.89
CA TYR A 565 5.89 -19.78 -1.50
C TYR A 565 4.83 -20.43 -0.61
N ALA A 566 3.59 -20.55 -1.10
CA ALA A 566 2.51 -21.18 -0.35
C ALA A 566 2.76 -22.66 0.00
N VAL A 567 3.61 -23.36 -0.75
CA VAL A 567 4.08 -24.71 -0.40
C VAL A 567 5.23 -24.63 0.59
N ILE A 568 6.22 -23.79 0.32
CA ILE A 568 7.43 -23.70 1.14
C ILE A 568 7.12 -23.23 2.57
N GLU A 569 6.13 -22.36 2.74
CA GLU A 569 5.67 -21.90 4.07
C GLU A 569 5.17 -23.04 4.97
N THR A 570 4.72 -24.17 4.39
CA THR A 570 4.25 -25.34 5.14
C THR A 570 5.38 -26.26 5.63
N ILE A 571 6.63 -26.00 5.24
CA ILE A 571 7.79 -26.86 5.51
C ILE A 571 8.53 -26.34 6.75
N PRO A 572 8.48 -27.03 7.90
CA PRO A 572 8.97 -26.50 9.18
C PRO A 572 10.45 -26.09 9.17
N GLU A 573 11.29 -26.82 8.43
CA GLU A 573 12.73 -26.60 8.35
C GLU A 573 13.09 -25.30 7.63
N VAL A 574 12.19 -24.76 6.80
CA VAL A 574 12.44 -23.54 6.03
C VAL A 574 12.01 -22.30 6.82
N LEU A 575 12.93 -21.34 6.95
CA LEU A 575 12.69 -20.06 7.60
C LEU A 575 12.11 -19.03 6.63
N ASP A 576 12.65 -18.96 5.42
CA ASP A 576 12.22 -18.06 4.34
C ASP A 576 12.67 -18.59 2.98
N SER A 577 12.16 -18.04 1.89
CA SER A 577 12.51 -18.45 0.53
C SER A 577 12.40 -17.33 -0.50
N ILE A 578 13.05 -17.49 -1.65
CA ILE A 578 12.79 -16.66 -2.84
C ILE A 578 12.89 -17.52 -4.10
N CYS A 579 11.95 -17.34 -5.02
CA CYS A 579 11.81 -18.17 -6.21
C CYS A 579 11.87 -17.27 -7.45
N VAL A 580 12.76 -17.57 -8.38
CA VAL A 580 13.05 -16.71 -9.54
C VAL A 580 13.34 -17.53 -10.79
N GLY A 581 13.00 -16.96 -11.94
CA GLY A 581 13.30 -17.54 -13.25
C GLY A 581 14.69 -17.14 -13.73
N GLN A 582 15.47 -18.12 -14.20
CA GLN A 582 16.75 -17.89 -14.89
C GLN A 582 16.60 -18.21 -16.37
N LYS A 583 16.88 -17.22 -17.21
CA LYS A 583 16.94 -17.33 -18.68
C LYS A 583 18.03 -16.39 -19.19
N ARG A 584 19.25 -16.91 -19.33
CA ARG A 584 20.38 -16.21 -19.96
C ARG A 584 20.27 -16.31 -21.48
N GLU A 585 21.06 -15.52 -22.22
CA GLU A 585 21.11 -15.62 -23.69
C GLU A 585 21.48 -17.03 -24.17
N VAL A 586 22.29 -17.76 -23.40
CA VAL A 586 22.71 -19.14 -23.68
C VAL A 586 21.64 -20.19 -23.35
N ASP A 587 20.60 -19.84 -22.60
CA ASP A 587 19.59 -20.78 -22.14
C ASP A 587 18.42 -20.86 -23.13
N ILE A 588 18.07 -22.09 -23.55
CA ILE A 588 16.96 -22.33 -24.48
C ILE A 588 15.60 -22.01 -23.83
N ASN A 589 15.45 -22.39 -22.56
CA ASN A 589 14.22 -22.21 -21.79
C ASN A 589 14.53 -21.53 -20.45
N GLU A 590 13.56 -20.80 -19.91
CA GLU A 590 13.64 -20.39 -18.52
C GLU A 590 13.61 -21.62 -17.61
N ARG A 591 14.40 -21.60 -16.55
CA ARG A 591 14.35 -22.58 -15.46
C ARG A 591 14.09 -21.89 -14.13
N VAL A 592 13.43 -22.58 -13.23
CA VAL A 592 13.05 -22.05 -11.92
C VAL A 592 14.12 -22.40 -10.89
N LEU A 593 14.61 -21.39 -10.17
CA LEU A 593 15.55 -21.54 -9.06
C LEU A 593 14.82 -21.15 -7.77
N LEU A 594 14.85 -22.06 -6.80
CA LEU A 594 14.36 -21.82 -5.45
C LEU A 594 15.55 -21.66 -4.51
N PHE A 595 15.59 -20.55 -3.80
CA PHE A 595 16.53 -20.30 -2.73
C PHE A 595 15.79 -20.39 -1.40
N VAL A 596 16.32 -21.14 -0.45
CA VAL A 596 15.74 -21.31 0.88
C VAL A 596 16.73 -20.87 1.96
N LYS A 597 16.23 -20.12 2.92
CA LYS A 597 16.91 -19.85 4.18
C LYS A 597 16.43 -20.88 5.18
N ILE A 598 17.33 -21.68 5.72
CA ILE A 598 17.00 -22.77 6.64
C ILE A 598 16.98 -22.27 8.09
N ARG A 599 16.11 -22.85 8.92
CA ARG A 599 16.06 -22.52 10.35
C ARG A 599 17.35 -22.98 11.06
N PRO A 600 17.80 -22.26 12.11
CA PRO A 600 18.90 -22.73 12.94
C PRO A 600 18.65 -24.16 13.45
N GLY A 601 19.63 -25.04 13.27
CA GLY A 601 19.54 -26.46 13.65
C GLY A 601 19.00 -27.41 12.58
N ALA A 602 18.54 -26.90 11.44
CA ALA A 602 18.22 -27.70 10.25
C ALA A 602 19.28 -27.51 9.15
N SER A 603 19.21 -28.31 8.08
CA SER A 603 20.09 -28.17 6.90
C SER A 603 19.36 -28.61 5.61
N LEU A 604 19.77 -28.07 4.46
CA LEU A 604 19.18 -28.45 3.17
C LEU A 604 19.70 -29.81 2.67
N THR A 605 19.19 -30.89 3.27
CA THR A 605 19.54 -32.27 2.89
C THR A 605 18.89 -32.71 1.58
N SER A 606 19.40 -33.78 0.97
CA SER A 606 18.76 -34.42 -0.21
C SER A 606 17.33 -34.88 0.09
N HIS A 607 17.06 -35.31 1.33
CA HIS A 607 15.73 -35.69 1.78
C HIS A 607 14.79 -34.46 1.77
N LEU A 608 15.21 -33.35 2.36
CA LEU A 608 14.42 -32.11 2.39
C LEU A 608 14.16 -31.57 0.98
N LYS A 609 15.14 -31.62 0.07
CA LYS A 609 14.93 -31.27 -1.34
C LYS A 609 13.88 -32.16 -2.02
N SER A 610 13.90 -33.46 -1.76
CA SER A 610 12.89 -34.40 -2.27
C SER A 610 11.49 -34.11 -1.71
N GLN A 611 11.40 -33.77 -0.42
CA GLN A 611 10.14 -33.38 0.22
C GLN A 611 9.58 -32.10 -0.40
N ILE A 612 10.41 -31.05 -0.54
CA ILE A 612 10.03 -29.80 -1.22
C ILE A 612 9.52 -30.09 -2.64
N ASN A 613 10.28 -30.84 -3.44
CA ASN A 613 9.91 -31.15 -4.82
C ASN A 613 8.60 -31.95 -4.92
N SER A 614 8.37 -32.88 -3.99
CA SER A 614 7.15 -33.69 -3.96
C SER A 614 5.96 -32.82 -3.56
N ALA A 615 6.09 -32.03 -2.50
CA ALA A 615 5.02 -31.14 -2.04
C ALA A 615 4.58 -30.12 -3.13
N ILE A 616 5.53 -29.54 -3.86
CA ILE A 616 5.22 -28.62 -4.98
C ILE A 616 4.51 -29.37 -6.12
N ARG A 617 5.00 -30.56 -6.47
CA ARG A 617 4.42 -31.39 -7.54
C ARG A 617 2.99 -31.81 -7.23
N ASP A 618 2.77 -32.27 -6.00
CA ASP A 618 1.49 -32.83 -5.56
C ASP A 618 0.42 -31.75 -5.43
N ARG A 619 0.80 -30.55 -4.97
CA ARG A 619 -0.12 -29.41 -4.85
C ARG A 619 -0.44 -28.75 -6.18
N TYR A 620 0.54 -28.68 -7.09
CA TYR A 620 0.40 -27.99 -8.37
C TYR A 620 0.67 -28.93 -9.54
N SER A 621 1.90 -28.95 -10.06
CA SER A 621 2.25 -29.82 -11.17
C SER A 621 3.75 -30.06 -11.27
N PRO A 622 4.21 -31.07 -12.06
CA PRO A 622 5.63 -31.29 -12.31
C PRO A 622 6.37 -30.09 -12.92
N ARG A 623 5.65 -29.14 -13.54
CA ARG A 623 6.22 -27.93 -14.14
C ARG A 623 6.54 -26.83 -13.12
N HIS A 624 5.92 -26.88 -11.94
CA HIS A 624 6.19 -25.98 -10.83
C HIS A 624 7.46 -26.35 -10.06
N VAL A 625 7.93 -27.59 -10.20
CA VAL A 625 9.10 -28.11 -9.49
C VAL A 625 10.36 -27.34 -9.92
N PRO A 626 11.07 -26.67 -8.99
CA PRO A 626 12.29 -25.94 -9.31
C PRO A 626 13.35 -26.85 -9.93
N ALA A 627 14.10 -26.34 -10.90
CA ALA A 627 15.26 -27.03 -11.46
C ALA A 627 16.38 -27.16 -10.41
N TYR A 628 16.52 -26.15 -9.55
CA TYR A 628 17.48 -26.14 -8.46
C TYR A 628 16.86 -25.63 -7.16
N ILE A 629 17.31 -26.22 -6.05
CA ILE A 629 17.05 -25.74 -4.69
C ILE A 629 18.40 -25.49 -4.01
N PHE A 630 18.62 -24.24 -3.61
CA PHE A 630 19.86 -23.78 -2.98
C PHE A 630 19.60 -23.22 -1.59
N GLU A 631 20.53 -23.48 -0.68
CA GLU A 631 20.55 -22.86 0.63
C GLU A 631 21.26 -21.50 0.54
N VAL A 632 20.70 -20.48 1.20
CA VAL A 632 21.25 -19.13 1.27
C VAL A 632 21.19 -18.57 2.68
N ASP A 633 22.14 -17.70 3.01
CA ASP A 633 22.24 -17.09 4.34
C ASP A 633 21.11 -16.08 4.60
N ASP A 634 20.64 -15.37 3.57
CA ASP A 634 19.60 -14.36 3.72
C ASP A 634 18.80 -14.11 2.43
N ILE A 635 17.58 -13.60 2.59
CA ILE A 635 16.68 -13.22 1.48
C ILE A 635 16.64 -11.69 1.36
N PRO A 636 16.86 -11.09 0.17
CA PRO A 636 16.84 -9.64 0.01
C PRO A 636 15.41 -9.08 0.02
N TYR A 637 15.20 -8.02 0.81
CA TYR A 637 13.93 -7.32 0.96
C TYR A 637 14.07 -5.83 0.67
N THR A 638 12.98 -5.20 0.19
CA THR A 638 12.87 -3.75 0.18
C THR A 638 12.70 -3.21 1.59
N ALA A 639 12.92 -1.90 1.79
CA ALA A 639 12.55 -1.19 3.03
C ALA A 639 11.07 -1.41 3.39
N ASN A 640 10.24 -1.73 2.39
CA ASN A 640 8.82 -2.00 2.55
C ASN A 640 8.50 -3.49 2.77
N GLY A 641 9.49 -4.33 3.08
CA GLY A 641 9.26 -5.75 3.40
C GLY A 641 8.83 -6.63 2.23
N LYS A 642 8.99 -6.18 0.98
CA LYS A 642 8.73 -6.99 -0.24
C LYS A 642 9.99 -7.75 -0.67
N LYS A 643 9.85 -9.01 -1.08
CA LYS A 643 10.96 -9.82 -1.63
C LYS A 643 11.50 -9.18 -2.91
N CYS A 644 12.83 -9.04 -3.03
CA CYS A 644 13.47 -8.41 -4.20
C CYS A 644 13.68 -9.41 -5.37
N GLU A 645 12.61 -10.04 -5.85
CA GLU A 645 12.65 -11.09 -6.88
C GLU A 645 13.35 -10.63 -8.17
N ILE A 646 13.04 -9.41 -8.62
CA ILE A 646 13.62 -8.84 -9.84
C ILE A 646 15.12 -8.56 -9.71
N ASN A 647 15.57 -8.07 -8.54
CA ASN A 647 17.00 -7.86 -8.31
C ASN A 647 17.75 -9.20 -8.27
N VAL A 648 17.18 -10.23 -7.64
CA VAL A 648 17.77 -11.58 -7.66
C VAL A 648 17.75 -12.15 -9.07
N LYS A 649 16.65 -12.01 -9.82
CA LYS A 649 16.53 -12.43 -11.23
C LYS A 649 17.60 -11.75 -12.09
N HIS A 650 17.84 -10.46 -11.92
CA HIS A 650 18.91 -9.78 -12.65
C HIS A 650 20.31 -10.28 -12.25
N ALA A 651 20.57 -10.48 -10.96
CA ALA A 651 21.86 -10.99 -10.48
C ALA A 651 22.18 -12.37 -11.07
N ILE A 652 21.24 -13.31 -11.05
CA ILE A 652 21.46 -14.67 -11.58
C ILE A 652 21.46 -14.74 -13.11
N ASN A 653 20.96 -13.73 -13.82
CA ASN A 653 21.03 -13.67 -15.28
C ASN A 653 22.27 -12.89 -15.78
N GLY A 654 23.02 -12.25 -14.87
CA GLY A 654 24.20 -11.46 -15.23
C GLY A 654 23.88 -10.09 -15.83
N ASN A 655 22.64 -9.61 -15.66
CA ASN A 655 22.24 -8.28 -16.13
C ASN A 655 22.92 -7.22 -15.27
N LYS A 656 23.41 -6.13 -15.88
CA LYS A 656 23.85 -4.96 -15.11
C LYS A 656 22.63 -4.22 -14.57
N PHE A 657 22.54 -4.04 -13.26
CA PHE A 657 21.51 -3.22 -12.63
C PHE A 657 22.12 -2.43 -11.47
N ALA A 658 21.65 -1.20 -11.26
CA ALA A 658 21.98 -0.44 -10.06
C ALA A 658 21.14 -0.99 -8.89
N VAL A 659 21.79 -1.31 -7.77
CA VAL A 659 21.06 -1.68 -6.55
C VAL A 659 20.39 -0.40 -6.03
N ALA A 660 19.05 -0.35 -6.15
CA ALA A 660 18.28 0.79 -5.67
C ALA A 660 18.48 0.99 -4.16
N GLY A 661 18.58 2.24 -3.70
CA GLY A 661 18.70 2.59 -2.28
C GLY A 661 17.49 2.18 -1.42
N SER A 662 16.44 1.61 -2.02
CA SER A 662 15.26 1.05 -1.36
C SER A 662 15.42 -0.40 -0.90
N VAL A 663 16.53 -1.09 -1.18
CA VAL A 663 16.81 -2.44 -0.66
C VAL A 663 17.29 -2.33 0.78
N ALA A 664 16.62 -3.01 1.72
CA ALA A 664 16.90 -2.93 3.16
C ALA A 664 18.21 -3.64 3.54
N ASN A 665 18.52 -4.76 2.90
CA ASN A 665 19.71 -5.59 3.14
C ASN A 665 20.49 -5.82 1.82
N PRO A 666 21.08 -4.77 1.22
CA PRO A 666 21.69 -4.86 -0.11
C PRO A 666 22.87 -5.85 -0.17
N ALA A 667 23.54 -6.10 0.95
CA ALA A 667 24.63 -7.08 1.03
C ALA A 667 24.17 -8.51 0.69
N ALA A 668 22.90 -8.86 0.94
CA ALA A 668 22.35 -10.18 0.63
C ALA A 668 22.38 -10.50 -0.87
N LEU A 669 22.30 -9.48 -1.75
CA LEU A 669 22.26 -9.68 -3.21
C LEU A 669 23.56 -10.27 -3.77
N LYS A 670 24.72 -9.96 -3.18
CA LYS A 670 26.02 -10.44 -3.67
C LYS A 670 26.14 -11.96 -3.70
N VAL A 671 25.51 -12.63 -2.72
CA VAL A 671 25.54 -14.10 -2.62
C VAL A 671 24.86 -14.77 -3.82
N TYR A 672 23.93 -14.07 -4.48
CA TYR A 672 23.17 -14.62 -5.60
C TYR A 672 23.95 -14.62 -6.93
N GLU A 673 24.95 -13.74 -7.08
CA GLU A 673 25.73 -13.61 -8.31
C GLU A 673 26.46 -14.91 -8.69
N LYS A 674 26.87 -15.73 -7.70
CA LYS A 674 27.53 -17.03 -7.93
C LYS A 674 26.64 -18.05 -8.66
N TYR A 675 25.32 -17.87 -8.66
CA TYR A 675 24.39 -18.75 -9.36
C TYR A 675 24.18 -18.35 -10.83
N ARG A 676 24.86 -17.29 -11.29
CA ARG A 676 24.89 -16.88 -12.69
C ARG A 676 25.44 -17.98 -13.59
N ASP A 677 26.50 -18.66 -13.16
CA ASP A 677 27.27 -19.56 -14.02
C ASP A 677 26.86 -21.03 -13.85
N LEU A 678 25.62 -21.29 -13.42
CA LEU A 678 25.09 -22.64 -13.33
C LEU A 678 25.12 -23.35 -14.70
N PRO A 679 25.41 -24.67 -14.76
CA PRO A 679 25.54 -25.40 -16.02
C PRO A 679 24.30 -25.23 -16.91
N VAL A 680 24.48 -25.10 -18.23
CA VAL A 680 23.35 -25.09 -19.18
C VAL A 680 22.76 -26.50 -19.20
N GLU A 681 21.46 -26.66 -18.94
CA GLU A 681 20.80 -27.96 -19.06
C GLU A 681 20.75 -28.34 -20.56
N GLY A 682 21.36 -29.48 -20.92
CA GLY A 682 21.13 -30.09 -22.23
C GLY A 682 19.68 -30.57 -22.36
N PRO A 683 19.20 -30.88 -23.59
CA PRO A 683 17.83 -31.35 -23.81
C PRO A 683 17.54 -32.56 -22.91
N ARG A 684 16.53 -32.44 -22.03
CA ARG A 684 16.05 -33.57 -21.23
C ARG A 684 15.64 -34.69 -22.19
N LYS A 685 16.35 -35.82 -22.16
CA LYS A 685 15.93 -37.03 -22.89
C LYS A 685 14.52 -37.37 -22.41
N SER A 686 13.55 -37.27 -23.30
CA SER A 686 12.21 -37.81 -23.07
C SER A 686 12.37 -39.31 -22.85
N ASN A 687 12.15 -39.78 -21.63
CA ASN A 687 11.93 -41.21 -21.38
C ASN A 687 10.58 -41.56 -22.02
N ILE A 688 10.60 -41.84 -23.32
CA ILE A 688 9.56 -42.60 -23.99
C ILE A 688 9.69 -44.00 -23.40
N VAL A 689 8.83 -44.29 -22.43
CA VAL A 689 8.56 -45.66 -22.01
C VAL A 689 7.92 -46.34 -23.21
N SER A 690 8.72 -47.12 -23.92
CA SER A 690 8.23 -48.10 -24.90
C SER A 690 7.32 -49.09 -24.15
N LYS A 691 6.01 -48.91 -24.28
CA LYS A 691 5.09 -50.04 -24.21
C LYS A 691 5.31 -50.87 -25.48
N ILE A 692 5.32 -52.18 -25.27
CA ILE A 692 5.53 -53.29 -26.21
C ILE A 692 4.96 -53.00 -27.60
#